data_AF-A0A1Y3N3Y5-F1
#
_entry.id   AF-A0A1Y3N3Y5-F1
#
_cell.length_a   1.000
_cell.length_b   1.000
_cell.length_c   1.000
_cell.angle_alpha   90.00
_cell.angle_beta   90.00
_cell.angle_gamma   90.00
#
_symmetry.space_group_name_H-M   'P 1'
#
loop_
_entity.id
_entity.type
_entity.pdbx_description
1 polymer ?
#
loop_
_entity_poly.entity_id
_entity_poly.type
_entity_poly.pdbx_seq_one_letter_code
_entity_poly.pdbx_strand_id
1 'polypeptide(L)'
;MKFFILLIYFLLFQYSYTHTISIESNDIPDELINRFNTTTVNTGCTENRLYYCKDDVCACLDKDLTKPFIELPDKNGYIHRYILIPYVYDYEYIKAYYTKSNNNTNINLSTNCKTDTQCFSNKCIDNTCEYNAEANIKRCDTICKRPTVFTPSSPCYIYCGRMLGEDCTKDEDCSFKYCYKGRCSEDNYRPSEHDDIEYVLSAKDKGSYLELDNVPKKSFLLSNEDCTETYICKDRYEGWINDYIFDYYYRNELVNKHFGPFDRHDPNQCQFKGRVNIGNGKCYYTTNGGETTIDNLKGPFNVRYDFDGDGVNNRVLTEYGWCDFNYLDVDAKWMRNINGNLTLDQINMAGTHDSGTYAITSNTLPFEDLFKSEWGKTQNLDIWEQLVLGVRYLDIRLSTSEKKKYISLMMNLHIFDEAIDFVYKNQDETVIIHLKNDDVSLTTKDSKGNELFPTLESVRGKNINIPGMAACHEDHWNGKTVTNIPDNGVGIANSLLHELCYPRRNIQYGKNILVQDNYELPKKEKWEVIKSVLDHNIPTMYEETDEKENYKKYYFYIYGKKHTNTTMFYNNNDVLTINFMNIQAAWKFFRSVAGYANGINDDLFEYLNNKPYIHNQWMILDYPSPDLVRRIRDINNNGLSKRSELQNNTIQVGDYLIYTDLYYYIQTLPSVSDNDIPACLQRKTIINSQGQSQELIKTNNKCINNKMNKWLIRQNSKFYSIVSSYDAKCLNYSDEGLFIDYCKDNNKYEQFIIKNGKFCAQFDNSKCLGNNLKIIPSAFESPRYEYLTCSFIFADFDYKCCYNPDTKVEYVDEIGNWKLGYRKW
;
A
#
# COMPACT_ATOMS: atom_id res chain seq x y z
N MET A 1 67.87 10.13 20.70
CA MET A 1 67.99 10.59 19.29
C MET A 1 67.56 9.54 18.27
N LYS A 2 68.08 8.30 18.29
CA LYS A 2 67.64 7.24 17.34
C LYS A 2 66.14 6.88 17.42
N PHE A 3 65.53 6.91 18.60
CA PHE A 3 64.09 6.66 18.77
C PHE A 3 63.20 7.80 18.25
N PHE A 4 63.69 9.05 18.30
CA PHE A 4 62.97 10.23 17.81
C PHE A 4 63.00 10.29 16.28
N ILE A 5 64.10 9.85 15.65
CA ILE A 5 64.20 9.71 14.19
C ILE A 5 63.28 8.58 13.68
N LEU A 6 63.15 7.48 14.42
CA LEU A 6 62.22 6.40 14.06
C LEU A 6 60.75 6.83 14.20
N LEU A 7 60.40 7.61 15.24
CA LEU A 7 59.05 8.14 15.42
C LEU A 7 58.69 9.17 14.34
N ILE A 8 59.64 10.02 13.93
CA ILE A 8 59.46 10.96 12.81
C ILE A 8 59.33 10.19 11.48
N TYR A 9 60.08 9.12 11.26
CA TYR A 9 59.89 8.26 10.08
C TYR A 9 58.51 7.58 10.08
N PHE A 10 58.03 7.11 11.24
CA PHE A 10 56.70 6.50 11.36
C PHE A 10 55.57 7.53 11.16
N LEU A 11 55.74 8.75 11.67
CA LEU A 11 54.77 9.85 11.50
C LEU A 11 54.80 10.46 10.09
N LEU A 12 55.95 10.44 9.40
CA LEU A 12 56.05 10.87 8.00
C LEU A 12 55.52 9.81 7.02
N PHE A 13 55.57 8.52 7.37
CA PHE A 13 54.91 7.45 6.58
C PHE A 13 53.39 7.38 6.77
N GLN A 14 52.82 8.10 7.75
CA GLN A 14 51.37 8.30 7.87
C GLN A 14 50.85 9.49 7.06
N TYR A 15 51.68 10.15 6.24
CA TYR A 15 51.17 10.93 5.13
C TYR A 15 50.61 9.97 4.08
N SER A 16 49.32 9.71 4.24
CA SER A 16 48.43 8.90 3.43
C SER A 16 48.68 9.10 1.93
N TYR A 17 49.40 8.17 1.31
CA TYR A 17 49.56 8.16 -0.15
C TYR A 17 48.18 8.08 -0.79
N THR A 18 47.84 9.07 -1.62
CA THR A 18 46.65 8.99 -2.45
C THR A 18 46.85 7.94 -3.52
N HIS A 19 46.20 6.79 -3.35
CA HIS A 19 46.24 5.72 -4.32
C HIS A 19 45.23 6.03 -5.43
N THR A 20 45.72 6.40 -6.62
CA THR A 20 44.84 6.63 -7.76
C THR A 20 44.62 5.32 -8.49
N ILE A 21 43.37 4.84 -8.53
CA ILE A 21 42.95 3.71 -9.35
C ILE A 21 42.65 4.25 -10.75
N SER A 22 43.35 3.73 -11.75
CA SER A 22 43.19 4.08 -13.16
C SER A 22 43.18 2.82 -14.02
N ILE A 23 42.94 2.97 -15.32
CA ILE A 23 42.98 1.85 -16.27
C ILE A 23 44.34 1.11 -16.29
N GLU A 24 45.42 1.79 -15.88
CA GLU A 24 46.77 1.21 -15.83
C GLU A 24 47.09 0.50 -14.50
N SER A 25 46.28 0.70 -13.46
CA SER A 25 46.50 0.09 -12.15
C SER A 25 46.46 -1.44 -12.27
N ASN A 26 47.44 -2.15 -11.72
CA ASN A 26 47.48 -3.62 -11.82
C ASN A 26 46.28 -4.28 -11.14
N ASP A 27 45.85 -3.73 -10.00
CA ASP A 27 44.78 -4.28 -9.17
C ASP A 27 43.57 -3.33 -9.16
N ILE A 28 42.75 -3.39 -10.20
CA ILE A 28 41.45 -2.68 -10.23
C ILE A 28 40.41 -3.53 -9.50
N PRO A 29 39.73 -3.03 -8.45
CA PRO A 29 38.70 -3.76 -7.72
C PRO A 29 37.55 -4.23 -8.60
N ASP A 30 36.98 -5.40 -8.28
CA ASP A 30 35.89 -6.00 -9.07
C ASP A 30 34.63 -5.12 -9.14
N GLU A 31 34.42 -4.25 -8.16
CA GLU A 31 33.34 -3.24 -8.16
C GLU A 31 33.50 -2.18 -9.26
N LEU A 32 34.73 -1.98 -9.77
CA LEU A 32 35.07 -0.94 -10.73
C LEU A 32 35.35 -1.48 -12.14
N ILE A 33 35.50 -2.80 -12.31
CA ILE A 33 35.79 -3.41 -13.61
C ILE A 33 34.87 -4.60 -13.92
N ASN A 34 34.34 -4.59 -15.15
CA ASN A 34 33.65 -5.73 -15.73
C ASN A 34 34.70 -6.68 -16.31
N ARG A 35 35.07 -7.71 -15.53
CA ARG A 35 36.09 -8.68 -15.96
C ARG A 35 35.56 -9.62 -17.03
N PHE A 36 36.43 -9.97 -17.97
CA PHE A 36 36.11 -10.92 -19.01
C PHE A 36 36.13 -12.34 -18.44
N ASN A 37 34.97 -13.01 -18.40
CA ASN A 37 34.90 -14.40 -17.95
C ASN A 37 34.99 -15.36 -19.14
N THR A 38 36.17 -15.95 -19.32
CA THR A 38 36.48 -16.92 -20.39
C THR A 38 35.59 -18.17 -20.36
N THR A 39 34.99 -18.52 -19.21
CA THR A 39 34.10 -19.68 -19.10
C THR A 39 32.73 -19.48 -19.73
N THR A 40 32.31 -18.23 -19.95
CA THR A 40 30.97 -17.89 -20.48
C THR A 40 30.94 -17.68 -22.00
N VAL A 41 32.09 -17.73 -22.67
CA VAL A 41 32.22 -17.36 -24.10
C VAL A 41 31.48 -18.33 -25.04
N ASN A 42 31.19 -19.56 -24.61
CA ASN A 42 30.53 -20.60 -25.43
C ASN A 42 29.12 -20.99 -24.96
N THR A 43 28.67 -20.52 -23.81
CA THR A 43 27.31 -20.77 -23.32
C THR A 43 26.58 -19.44 -23.38
N GLY A 44 25.85 -19.19 -24.47
CA GLY A 44 25.14 -17.94 -24.72
C GLY A 44 24.54 -17.37 -23.44
N CYS A 45 24.79 -16.08 -23.18
CA CYS A 45 24.38 -15.48 -21.93
C CYS A 45 22.86 -15.63 -21.76
N THR A 46 22.47 -16.00 -20.54
CA THR A 46 21.08 -16.28 -20.19
C THR A 46 20.19 -15.09 -20.53
N GLU A 47 18.94 -15.39 -20.91
CA GLU A 47 17.91 -14.40 -21.24
C GLU A 47 17.90 -13.26 -20.17
N ASN A 48 17.85 -12.00 -20.61
CA ASN A 48 17.86 -10.73 -19.83
C ASN A 48 19.18 -10.00 -19.56
N ARG A 49 20.33 -10.43 -20.10
CA ARG A 49 21.62 -9.70 -19.93
C ARG A 49 21.91 -8.66 -21.02
N LEU A 50 22.68 -7.63 -20.65
CA LEU A 50 23.18 -6.56 -21.52
C LEU A 50 24.53 -6.97 -22.12
N TYR A 51 24.79 -6.64 -23.40
CA TYR A 51 26.08 -6.96 -24.05
C TYR A 51 26.77 -5.70 -24.57
N TYR A 52 28.08 -5.63 -24.37
CA TYR A 52 28.94 -4.68 -25.09
C TYR A 52 29.89 -5.46 -25.99
N CYS A 53 29.94 -5.05 -27.25
CA CYS A 53 30.77 -5.65 -28.27
C CYS A 53 31.78 -4.64 -28.80
N LYS A 54 33.02 -5.08 -29.00
CA LYS A 54 34.08 -4.33 -29.68
C LYS A 54 34.78 -5.28 -30.65
N ASP A 55 34.88 -4.88 -31.91
CA ASP A 55 35.53 -5.69 -32.96
C ASP A 55 34.95 -7.13 -33.05
N ASP A 56 33.63 -7.22 -32.94
CA ASP A 56 32.83 -8.47 -32.94
C ASP A 56 33.07 -9.40 -31.74
N VAL A 57 33.84 -8.96 -30.73
CA VAL A 57 34.00 -9.65 -29.46
C VAL A 57 33.08 -9.01 -28.42
N CYS A 58 32.19 -9.81 -27.83
CA CYS A 58 31.19 -9.33 -26.87
C CYS A 58 31.46 -9.83 -25.45
N ALA A 59 31.16 -8.99 -24.46
CA ALA A 59 31.10 -9.36 -23.05
C ALA A 59 29.72 -9.07 -22.47
N CYS A 60 29.25 -9.99 -21.63
CA CYS A 60 27.97 -9.88 -20.94
C CYS A 60 28.16 -9.13 -19.63
N LEU A 61 27.30 -8.15 -19.39
CA LEU A 61 27.28 -7.37 -18.17
C LEU A 61 26.03 -7.71 -17.35
N ASP A 62 26.18 -7.70 -16.03
CA ASP A 62 25.04 -7.70 -15.12
C ASP A 62 24.36 -6.33 -15.17
N LYS A 63 23.03 -6.36 -15.25
CA LYS A 63 22.18 -5.22 -15.64
C LYS A 63 22.20 -4.06 -14.64
N ASP A 64 22.52 -4.35 -13.39
CA ASP A 64 22.31 -3.41 -12.28
C ASP A 64 23.55 -2.57 -11.94
N LEU A 65 24.70 -2.82 -12.57
CA LEU A 65 25.96 -2.14 -12.24
C LEU A 65 26.86 -1.93 -13.46
N THR A 66 26.65 -0.85 -14.22
CA THR A 66 27.59 -0.45 -15.28
C THR A 66 28.87 0.15 -14.68
N LYS A 67 29.92 -0.67 -14.54
CA LYS A 67 31.23 -0.27 -14.00
C LYS A 67 32.03 0.59 -15.01
N PRO A 68 32.93 1.49 -14.53
CA PRO A 68 33.67 2.41 -15.40
C PRO A 68 34.71 1.74 -16.31
N PHE A 69 35.16 0.53 -15.99
CA PHE A 69 36.13 -0.22 -16.79
C PHE A 69 35.54 -1.55 -17.28
N ILE A 70 36.03 -2.04 -18.42
CA ILE A 70 35.66 -3.35 -18.99
C ILE A 70 36.89 -4.06 -19.56
N GLU A 71 36.93 -5.39 -19.43
CA GLU A 71 37.90 -6.27 -20.08
C GLU A 71 37.28 -6.95 -21.29
N LEU A 72 38.00 -6.95 -22.42
CA LEU A 72 37.63 -7.68 -23.63
C LEU A 72 38.88 -8.21 -24.33
N PRO A 73 38.89 -9.48 -24.80
CA PRO A 73 40.00 -9.99 -25.56
C PRO A 73 40.00 -9.42 -26.98
N ASP A 74 41.18 -9.25 -27.57
CA ASP A 74 41.31 -9.04 -29.00
C ASP A 74 41.19 -10.36 -29.78
N LYS A 75 41.32 -10.27 -31.12
CA LYS A 75 41.28 -11.42 -32.03
C LYS A 75 42.37 -12.47 -31.77
N ASN A 76 43.43 -12.12 -31.04
CA ASN A 76 44.52 -13.03 -30.66
C ASN A 76 44.33 -13.59 -29.23
N GLY A 77 43.26 -13.21 -28.53
CA GLY A 77 42.97 -13.63 -27.17
C GLY A 77 43.68 -12.81 -26.09
N TYR A 78 44.35 -11.71 -26.43
CA TYR A 78 44.94 -10.82 -25.42
C TYR A 78 43.84 -9.98 -24.78
N ILE A 79 43.72 -10.05 -23.46
CA ILE A 79 42.73 -9.28 -22.70
C ILE A 79 43.20 -7.83 -22.60
N HIS A 80 42.42 -6.93 -23.19
CA HIS A 80 42.60 -5.49 -23.08
C HIS A 80 41.62 -4.91 -22.07
N ARG A 81 42.03 -3.84 -21.41
CA ARG A 81 41.21 -3.08 -20.47
C ARG A 81 40.83 -1.75 -21.11
N TYR A 82 39.54 -1.44 -21.08
CA TYR A 82 39.00 -0.23 -21.66
C TYR A 82 38.26 0.62 -20.62
N ILE A 83 38.31 1.93 -20.81
CA ILE A 83 37.47 2.91 -20.13
C ILE A 83 36.15 2.99 -20.88
N LEU A 84 35.03 2.76 -20.18
CA LEU A 84 33.70 2.63 -20.78
C LEU A 84 32.93 3.96 -20.91
N ILE A 85 33.44 5.04 -20.31
CA ILE A 85 32.94 6.42 -20.51
C ILE A 85 33.11 6.82 -21.99
N PRO A 86 32.13 7.49 -22.62
CA PRO A 86 30.92 8.09 -22.04
C PRO A 86 29.68 7.18 -21.99
N TYR A 87 29.81 5.90 -22.27
CA TYR A 87 28.66 4.98 -22.45
C TYR A 87 28.02 4.48 -21.15
N VAL A 88 28.57 4.87 -20.01
CA VAL A 88 28.03 4.56 -18.67
C VAL A 88 27.20 5.75 -18.20
N TYR A 89 25.88 5.56 -18.17
CA TYR A 89 24.97 6.50 -17.52
C TYR A 89 25.27 6.52 -16.01
N ASP A 90 25.17 7.68 -15.37
CA ASP A 90 25.43 7.86 -13.93
C ASP A 90 26.87 7.57 -13.43
N TYR A 91 27.89 7.69 -14.28
CA TYR A 91 29.28 7.54 -13.85
C TYR A 91 29.65 8.43 -12.64
N GLU A 92 29.20 9.69 -12.63
CA GLU A 92 29.47 10.61 -11.51
C GLU A 92 28.88 10.10 -10.19
N TYR A 93 27.71 9.43 -10.25
CA TYR A 93 27.11 8.78 -9.09
C TYR A 93 27.94 7.59 -8.63
N ILE A 94 28.39 6.72 -9.54
CA ILE A 94 29.24 5.56 -9.21
C ILE A 94 30.55 6.02 -8.57
N LYS A 95 31.18 7.06 -9.13
CA LYS A 95 32.39 7.68 -8.59
C LYS A 95 32.15 8.19 -7.16
N ALA A 96 31.08 8.96 -6.94
CA ALA A 96 30.72 9.48 -5.63
C ALA A 96 30.39 8.36 -4.62
N TYR A 97 29.64 7.34 -5.04
CA TYR A 97 29.28 6.19 -4.21
C TYR A 97 30.51 5.41 -3.78
N TYR A 98 31.42 5.12 -4.71
CA TYR A 98 32.65 4.39 -4.42
C TYR A 98 33.59 5.17 -3.49
N THR A 99 33.72 6.49 -3.67
CA THR A 99 34.46 7.36 -2.75
C THR A 99 33.82 7.36 -1.35
N LYS A 100 32.49 7.33 -1.26
CA LYS A 100 31.76 7.33 0.01
C LYS A 100 31.82 5.99 0.74
N SER A 101 31.65 4.86 0.03
CA SER A 101 31.64 3.51 0.62
C SER A 101 32.99 3.12 1.20
N ASN A 102 34.08 3.61 0.62
CA ASN A 102 35.44 3.37 1.10
C ASN A 102 35.89 4.34 2.21
N ASN A 103 34.95 4.94 2.95
CA ASN A 103 35.16 5.73 4.17
C ASN A 103 36.29 6.77 4.05
N ASN A 104 36.28 7.57 2.97
CA ASN A 104 37.23 8.68 2.79
C ASN A 104 38.71 8.24 2.88
N THR A 105 39.01 6.97 2.60
CA THR A 105 40.39 6.55 2.32
C THR A 105 40.88 7.29 1.08
N ASN A 106 42.18 7.55 0.99
CA ASN A 106 42.79 8.36 -0.06
C ASN A 106 42.78 7.70 -1.47
N ILE A 107 41.71 7.01 -1.83
CA ILE A 107 41.54 6.33 -3.10
C ILE A 107 40.86 7.29 -4.08
N ASN A 108 41.56 7.66 -5.14
CA ASN A 108 41.02 8.50 -6.22
C ASN A 108 40.73 7.64 -7.46
N LEU A 109 39.51 7.67 -7.98
CA LEU A 109 39.16 6.98 -9.22
C LEU A 109 39.40 7.93 -10.40
N SER A 110 40.31 7.53 -11.30
CA SER A 110 40.63 8.26 -12.52
C SER A 110 40.21 7.45 -13.75
N THR A 111 39.39 8.05 -14.60
CA THR A 111 39.03 7.54 -15.93
C THR A 111 39.72 8.33 -17.03
N ASN A 112 40.86 8.95 -16.71
CA ASN A 112 41.64 9.69 -17.68
C ASN A 112 42.36 8.73 -18.62
N CYS A 113 42.19 8.93 -19.92
CA CYS A 113 42.93 8.19 -20.94
C CYS A 113 44.24 8.89 -21.31
N LYS A 114 45.21 8.13 -21.81
CA LYS A 114 46.48 8.62 -22.38
C LYS A 114 46.61 8.30 -23.86
N THR A 115 45.96 7.23 -24.31
CA THR A 115 45.97 6.78 -25.70
C THR A 115 44.56 6.40 -26.12
N ASP A 116 44.27 6.51 -27.41
CA ASP A 116 42.99 6.09 -28.00
C ASP A 116 42.64 4.64 -27.64
N THR A 117 43.64 3.76 -27.60
CA THR A 117 43.49 2.33 -27.29
C THR A 117 43.01 2.04 -25.86
N GLN A 118 43.11 2.99 -24.93
CA GLN A 118 42.55 2.85 -23.58
C GLN A 118 41.05 3.13 -23.55
N CYS A 119 40.49 3.83 -24.54
CA CYS A 119 39.08 4.15 -24.60
C CYS A 119 38.30 3.06 -25.33
N PHE A 120 37.11 2.73 -24.81
CA PHE A 120 36.22 1.79 -25.50
C PHE A 120 35.86 2.30 -26.90
N SER A 121 35.73 3.62 -27.06
CA SER A 121 35.50 4.33 -28.32
C SER A 121 36.71 4.47 -29.24
N ASN A 122 37.91 4.00 -28.87
CA ASN A 122 39.15 4.28 -29.61
C ASN A 122 39.40 5.79 -29.83
N LYS A 123 39.00 6.66 -28.89
CA LYS A 123 39.18 8.11 -29.01
C LYS A 123 39.39 8.78 -27.66
N CYS A 124 40.57 9.33 -27.47
CA CYS A 124 41.00 10.05 -26.28
C CYS A 124 41.32 11.50 -26.64
N ILE A 125 40.56 12.45 -26.10
CA ILE A 125 40.78 13.89 -26.30
C ILE A 125 40.93 14.55 -24.93
N ASP A 126 42.02 15.30 -24.75
CA ASP A 126 42.31 16.03 -23.49
C ASP A 126 42.23 15.13 -22.24
N ASN A 127 42.73 13.90 -22.37
CA ASN A 127 42.68 12.83 -21.38
C ASN A 127 41.27 12.32 -21.04
N THR A 128 40.26 12.60 -21.86
CA THR A 128 38.88 12.10 -21.69
C THR A 128 38.51 11.20 -22.85
N CYS A 129 37.86 10.06 -22.56
CA CYS A 129 37.33 9.21 -23.60
C CYS A 129 36.08 9.85 -24.21
N GLU A 130 36.11 10.04 -25.52
CA GLU A 130 35.06 10.74 -26.26
C GLU A 130 34.31 9.81 -27.20
N TYR A 131 33.10 10.22 -27.58
CA TYR A 131 32.32 9.48 -28.56
C TYR A 131 33.04 9.39 -29.92
N ASN A 132 33.01 8.20 -30.53
CA ASN A 132 33.58 7.93 -31.84
C ASN A 132 32.64 7.10 -32.70
N ALA A 133 31.96 7.75 -33.65
CA ALA A 133 31.04 7.11 -34.58
C ALA A 133 31.70 6.10 -35.54
N GLU A 134 33.03 6.15 -35.69
CA GLU A 134 33.80 5.24 -36.55
C GLU A 134 34.28 3.99 -35.80
N ALA A 135 34.14 3.95 -34.47
CA ALA A 135 34.53 2.79 -33.69
C ALA A 135 33.60 1.61 -33.98
N ASN A 136 34.18 0.42 -34.20
CA ASN A 136 33.41 -0.81 -34.34
C ASN A 136 32.96 -1.34 -32.97
N ILE A 137 32.09 -0.58 -32.32
CA ILE A 137 31.49 -0.90 -31.04
C ILE A 137 29.97 -1.01 -31.18
N LYS A 138 29.37 -1.94 -30.45
CA LYS A 138 27.91 -2.12 -30.42
C LYS A 138 27.47 -2.45 -29.02
N ARG A 139 26.28 -1.99 -28.67
CA ARG A 139 25.53 -2.47 -27.51
C ARG A 139 24.47 -3.43 -28.03
N CYS A 140 24.27 -4.56 -27.36
CA CYS A 140 23.16 -5.46 -27.66
C CYS A 140 22.19 -5.52 -26.49
N ASP A 141 20.92 -5.34 -26.80
CA ASP A 141 19.82 -5.41 -25.84
C ASP A 141 18.82 -6.48 -26.30
N THR A 142 18.13 -7.08 -25.33
CA THR A 142 17.00 -7.96 -25.60
C THR A 142 15.77 -7.11 -25.90
N ILE A 143 15.30 -7.14 -27.14
CA ILE A 143 14.08 -6.46 -27.57
C ILE A 143 12.94 -7.47 -27.51
N CYS A 144 11.96 -7.21 -26.64
CA CYS A 144 10.73 -7.98 -26.55
C CYS A 144 9.62 -7.24 -27.30
N LYS A 145 8.90 -7.95 -28.17
CA LYS A 145 7.66 -7.43 -28.74
C LYS A 145 6.52 -7.67 -27.75
N ARG A 146 5.63 -6.69 -27.57
CA ARG A 146 4.40 -6.87 -26.79
C ARG A 146 3.66 -8.14 -27.26
N PRO A 147 3.14 -8.97 -26.35
CA PRO A 147 2.33 -10.10 -26.74
C PRO A 147 1.10 -9.57 -27.49
N THR A 148 0.73 -10.26 -28.56
CA THR A 148 -0.51 -9.96 -29.28
C THR A 148 -1.51 -11.08 -29.03
N VAL A 149 -2.79 -10.83 -29.26
CA VAL A 149 -3.88 -11.81 -29.08
C VAL A 149 -3.60 -13.15 -29.81
N PHE A 150 -2.76 -13.14 -30.85
CA PHE A 150 -2.40 -14.32 -31.65
C PHE A 150 -1.02 -14.93 -31.32
N THR A 151 -0.20 -14.26 -30.51
CA THR A 151 1.13 -14.73 -30.08
C THR A 151 1.27 -14.52 -28.57
N PRO A 152 0.80 -15.48 -27.75
CA PRO A 152 0.72 -15.33 -26.30
C PRO A 152 2.08 -15.27 -25.59
N SER A 153 3.15 -15.70 -26.25
CA SER A 153 4.53 -15.41 -25.81
C SER A 153 5.06 -14.19 -26.56
N SER A 154 5.57 -13.20 -25.83
CA SER A 154 6.35 -12.08 -26.36
C SER A 154 7.63 -12.62 -26.98
N PRO A 155 7.79 -12.69 -28.32
CA PRO A 155 9.06 -13.12 -28.89
C PRO A 155 10.10 -12.06 -28.58
N CYS A 156 11.00 -12.37 -27.65
CA CYS A 156 12.18 -11.59 -27.38
C CYS A 156 13.31 -12.02 -28.33
N TYR A 157 14.07 -11.07 -28.85
CA TYR A 157 15.26 -11.33 -29.65
C TYR A 157 16.35 -10.33 -29.29
N ILE A 158 17.61 -10.75 -29.42
CA ILE A 158 18.75 -9.87 -29.19
C ILE A 158 18.94 -8.99 -30.43
N TYR A 159 19.07 -7.68 -30.22
CA TYR A 159 19.41 -6.73 -31.27
C TYR A 159 20.64 -5.93 -30.85
N CYS A 160 21.59 -5.78 -31.77
CA CYS A 160 22.84 -5.05 -31.56
C CYS A 160 22.86 -3.78 -32.41
N GLY A 161 23.16 -2.65 -31.80
CA GLY A 161 23.26 -1.35 -32.48
C GLY A 161 24.17 -0.38 -31.75
N ARG A 162 24.07 0.90 -32.11
CA ARG A 162 24.71 2.04 -31.44
C ARG A 162 24.22 2.17 -30.01
N MET A 163 25.07 2.73 -29.16
CA MET A 163 24.80 2.89 -27.73
C MET A 163 23.82 4.03 -27.44
N LEU A 164 23.24 4.03 -26.25
CA LEU A 164 22.39 5.13 -25.78
C LEU A 164 23.14 6.47 -25.82
N GLY A 165 22.47 7.51 -26.31
CA GLY A 165 23.01 8.85 -26.47
C GLY A 165 23.81 9.10 -27.75
N GLU A 166 24.16 8.07 -28.51
CA GLU A 166 24.85 8.21 -29.80
C GLU A 166 23.93 8.79 -30.88
N ASP A 167 24.51 9.51 -31.84
CA ASP A 167 23.77 10.01 -32.99
C ASP A 167 23.26 8.86 -33.87
N CYS A 168 22.02 8.96 -34.32
CA CYS A 168 21.34 7.99 -35.17
C CYS A 168 20.51 8.67 -36.24
N THR A 169 20.26 7.95 -37.34
CA THR A 169 19.43 8.42 -38.46
C THR A 169 18.11 7.67 -38.56
N LYS A 170 18.08 6.44 -38.06
CA LYS A 170 16.93 5.55 -38.03
C LYS A 170 16.99 4.67 -36.80
N ASP A 171 15.84 4.13 -36.42
CA ASP A 171 15.68 3.25 -35.27
C ASP A 171 16.66 2.07 -35.31
N GLU A 172 16.81 1.42 -36.46
CA GLU A 172 17.71 0.28 -36.61
C GLU A 172 19.19 0.59 -36.33
N ASP A 173 19.58 1.86 -36.30
CA ASP A 173 20.95 2.22 -35.93
C ASP A 173 21.20 1.95 -34.44
N CYS A 174 20.17 1.95 -33.59
CA CYS A 174 20.27 1.91 -32.12
C CYS A 174 20.05 0.52 -31.53
N SER A 175 20.70 0.19 -30.42
CA SER A 175 20.56 -1.13 -29.76
C SER A 175 19.13 -1.46 -29.31
N PHE A 176 18.33 -0.45 -28.98
CA PHE A 176 16.91 -0.58 -28.67
C PHE A 176 15.97 -0.39 -29.86
N LYS A 177 16.47 -0.23 -31.08
CA LYS A 177 15.64 0.16 -32.22
C LYS A 177 14.82 1.44 -31.98
N TYR A 178 15.44 2.44 -31.38
CA TYR A 178 14.74 3.70 -31.10
C TYR A 178 15.68 4.91 -31.20
N CYS A 179 15.41 5.74 -32.20
CA CYS A 179 16.18 6.94 -32.55
C CYS A 179 15.33 8.19 -32.28
N TYR A 180 15.46 8.76 -31.09
CA TYR A 180 14.69 9.93 -30.67
C TYR A 180 15.48 11.23 -30.86
N LYS A 181 14.93 12.16 -31.65
CA LYS A 181 15.56 13.45 -31.97
C LYS A 181 17.01 13.32 -32.49
N GLY A 182 17.26 12.27 -33.27
CA GLY A 182 18.57 11.98 -33.83
C GLY A 182 19.57 11.35 -32.85
N ARG A 183 19.12 10.89 -31.67
CA ARG A 183 19.95 10.14 -30.72
C ARG A 183 19.31 8.84 -30.26
N CYS A 184 20.13 7.82 -30.03
CA CYS A 184 19.65 6.53 -29.52
C CYS A 184 19.12 6.67 -28.10
N SER A 185 17.91 6.19 -27.87
CA SER A 185 17.21 6.28 -26.58
C SER A 185 16.57 4.93 -26.22
N GLU A 186 16.14 4.76 -24.98
CA GLU A 186 15.48 3.55 -24.48
C GLU A 186 13.97 3.78 -24.44
N ASP A 187 13.19 3.05 -25.25
CA ASP A 187 11.71 3.19 -25.34
C ASP A 187 10.98 1.87 -25.60
N ASN A 188 11.55 0.74 -25.15
CA ASN A 188 10.89 -0.55 -25.35
C ASN A 188 10.19 -1.06 -24.10
N TYR A 189 9.00 -1.62 -24.36
CA TYR A 189 8.27 -2.52 -23.49
C TYR A 189 9.20 -3.60 -22.93
N ARG A 190 9.42 -3.53 -21.62
CA ARG A 190 10.19 -4.51 -20.86
C ARG A 190 9.17 -5.39 -20.16
N PRO A 191 9.07 -6.69 -20.52
CA PRO A 191 8.15 -7.56 -19.83
C PRO A 191 8.51 -7.60 -18.35
N SER A 192 7.56 -7.25 -17.49
CA SER A 192 7.73 -7.52 -16.07
C SER A 192 7.59 -9.02 -15.85
N GLU A 193 8.11 -9.56 -14.74
CA GLU A 193 7.84 -10.96 -14.35
C GLU A 193 6.34 -11.22 -14.07
N HIS A 194 5.45 -10.27 -14.38
CA HIS A 194 4.00 -10.32 -14.20
C HIS A 194 3.20 -10.21 -15.51
N ASP A 195 3.85 -10.33 -16.67
CA ASP A 195 3.20 -10.24 -17.99
C ASP A 195 2.47 -11.53 -18.46
N ASP A 196 2.07 -12.39 -17.52
CA ASP A 196 0.93 -13.26 -17.77
C ASP A 196 -0.34 -12.38 -17.81
N ILE A 197 -1.40 -12.80 -18.50
CA ILE A 197 -2.67 -12.06 -18.55
C ILE A 197 -3.13 -11.77 -17.11
N GLU A 198 -2.85 -10.57 -16.64
CA GLU A 198 -3.15 -10.17 -15.28
C GLU A 198 -4.65 -9.88 -15.24
N TYR A 199 -5.39 -10.74 -14.53
CA TYR A 199 -6.75 -10.43 -14.16
C TYR A 199 -6.70 -9.37 -13.06
N VAL A 200 -6.65 -8.11 -13.48
CA VAL A 200 -6.79 -6.99 -12.56
C VAL A 200 -8.30 -6.70 -12.47
N LEU A 201 -8.85 -6.72 -11.24
CA LEU A 201 -10.28 -6.47 -10.96
C LEU A 201 -11.24 -7.61 -11.36
N SER A 202 -10.73 -8.82 -11.59
CA SER A 202 -11.50 -9.86 -12.28
C SER A 202 -11.97 -9.42 -13.67
N ALA A 203 -11.52 -8.27 -14.19
CA ALA A 203 -11.66 -7.84 -15.58
C ALA A 203 -10.37 -8.20 -16.31
N LYS A 204 -10.45 -8.31 -17.64
CA LYS A 204 -9.29 -8.64 -18.45
C LYS A 204 -8.57 -7.37 -18.85
N ASP A 205 -7.38 -7.17 -18.29
CA ASP A 205 -6.51 -6.05 -18.66
C ASP A 205 -5.99 -6.22 -20.10
N LYS A 206 -6.16 -5.18 -20.91
CA LYS A 206 -5.68 -5.10 -22.30
C LYS A 206 -4.57 -4.05 -22.46
N GLY A 207 -4.04 -3.54 -21.36
CA GLY A 207 -2.97 -2.56 -21.24
C GLY A 207 -3.34 -1.13 -21.60
N SER A 208 -4.47 -0.89 -22.28
CA SER A 208 -4.99 0.46 -22.58
C SER A 208 -6.46 0.64 -22.19
N TYR A 209 -7.13 -0.44 -21.83
CA TYR A 209 -8.51 -0.48 -21.37
C TYR A 209 -8.73 -1.83 -20.66
N LEU A 210 -9.82 -1.93 -19.90
CA LEU A 210 -10.26 -3.16 -19.27
C LEU A 210 -11.45 -3.73 -20.02
N GLU A 211 -11.41 -5.01 -20.35
CA GLU A 211 -12.58 -5.75 -20.84
C GLU A 211 -13.30 -6.38 -19.65
N LEU A 212 -14.55 -5.97 -19.40
CA LEU A 212 -15.36 -6.50 -18.32
C LEU A 212 -15.93 -7.86 -18.75
N ASP A 213 -15.22 -8.93 -18.43
CA ASP A 213 -15.56 -10.30 -18.85
C ASP A 213 -16.52 -11.02 -17.88
N ASN A 214 -16.80 -10.44 -16.71
CA ASN A 214 -17.79 -10.93 -15.75
C ASN A 214 -19.22 -10.42 -15.98
N VAL A 215 -19.44 -9.56 -16.98
CA VAL A 215 -20.77 -9.05 -17.30
C VAL A 215 -21.35 -9.78 -18.54
N PRO A 216 -22.66 -10.11 -18.54
CA PRO A 216 -23.29 -10.79 -19.68
C PRO A 216 -23.20 -10.01 -20.99
N LYS A 217 -23.16 -8.68 -20.91
CA LYS A 217 -23.04 -7.79 -22.06
C LYS A 217 -21.62 -7.28 -22.15
N LYS A 218 -21.02 -7.38 -23.33
CA LYS A 218 -19.67 -6.84 -23.58
C LYS A 218 -19.61 -5.40 -23.12
N SER A 219 -18.62 -5.12 -22.29
CA SER A 219 -18.42 -3.81 -21.71
C SER A 219 -16.93 -3.55 -21.56
N PHE A 220 -16.52 -2.30 -21.73
CA PHE A 220 -15.12 -1.90 -21.64
C PHE A 220 -15.00 -0.69 -20.72
N LEU A 221 -13.95 -0.62 -19.90
CA LEU A 221 -13.58 0.57 -19.14
C LEU A 221 -12.29 1.17 -19.71
N LEU A 222 -12.26 2.48 -19.85
CA LEU A 222 -11.05 3.23 -20.19
C LEU A 222 -11.08 4.59 -19.52
N SER A 223 -9.89 5.13 -19.24
CA SER A 223 -9.74 6.47 -18.69
C SER A 223 -9.11 7.40 -19.72
N ASN A 224 -9.27 8.71 -19.50
CA ASN A 224 -8.47 9.73 -20.18
C ASN A 224 -7.04 9.81 -19.60
N GLU A 225 -6.16 10.56 -20.28
CA GLU A 225 -4.72 10.66 -19.96
C GLU A 225 -4.42 11.12 -18.53
N ASP A 226 -5.24 12.03 -17.99
CA ASP A 226 -5.07 12.58 -16.65
C ASP A 226 -5.86 11.81 -15.58
N CYS A 227 -6.50 10.69 -15.95
CA CYS A 227 -7.29 9.85 -15.06
C CYS A 227 -8.45 10.58 -14.34
N THR A 228 -8.93 11.69 -14.91
CA THR A 228 -10.03 12.48 -14.33
C THR A 228 -11.41 11.95 -14.75
N GLU A 229 -11.50 11.27 -15.89
CA GLU A 229 -12.73 10.72 -16.44
C GLU A 229 -12.53 9.25 -16.84
N THR A 230 -13.40 8.38 -16.32
CA THR A 230 -13.49 6.98 -16.74
C THR A 230 -14.80 6.74 -17.44
N TYR A 231 -14.70 6.14 -18.63
CA TYR A 231 -15.82 5.86 -19.51
C TYR A 231 -16.13 4.36 -19.47
N ILE A 232 -17.41 4.03 -19.47
CA ILE A 232 -17.88 2.68 -19.76
C ILE A 232 -18.45 2.61 -21.17
N CYS A 233 -18.07 1.59 -21.92
CA CYS A 233 -18.34 1.49 -23.35
C CYS A 233 -19.06 0.18 -23.67
N LYS A 234 -19.94 0.19 -24.67
CA LYS A 234 -20.77 -0.97 -25.03
C LYS A 234 -20.17 -1.85 -26.12
N ASP A 235 -19.38 -1.28 -27.02
CA ASP A 235 -19.00 -2.00 -28.24
C ASP A 235 -17.57 -1.68 -28.67
N ARG A 236 -16.99 -2.62 -29.44
CA ARG A 236 -15.63 -2.55 -29.98
C ARG A 236 -15.62 -3.13 -31.39
N TYR A 237 -15.16 -2.32 -32.34
CA TYR A 237 -14.89 -2.73 -33.72
C TYR A 237 -13.40 -3.05 -33.85
N GLU A 238 -13.10 -4.32 -34.11
CA GLU A 238 -11.74 -4.81 -34.33
C GLU A 238 -11.51 -5.03 -35.83
N GLY A 239 -11.02 -3.98 -36.50
CA GLY A 239 -10.56 -4.01 -37.87
C GLY A 239 -9.04 -4.20 -37.96
N TRP A 240 -8.55 -4.57 -39.15
CA TRP A 240 -7.15 -4.94 -39.37
C TRP A 240 -6.12 -3.84 -39.09
N ILE A 241 -6.56 -2.58 -39.18
CA ILE A 241 -5.76 -1.36 -38.88
C ILE A 241 -6.45 -0.45 -37.86
N ASN A 242 -7.66 -0.82 -37.43
CA ASN A 242 -8.59 0.06 -36.75
C ASN A 242 -9.22 -0.71 -35.59
N ASP A 243 -8.68 -0.55 -34.38
CA ASP A 243 -9.35 -0.96 -33.16
C ASP A 243 -10.06 0.28 -32.61
N TYR A 244 -11.39 0.31 -32.66
CA TYR A 244 -12.21 1.41 -32.12
C TYR A 244 -13.17 0.86 -31.08
N ILE A 245 -13.26 1.52 -29.93
CA ILE A 245 -14.36 1.34 -28.98
C ILE A 245 -15.44 2.39 -29.36
N PHE A 246 -16.71 2.18 -29.04
CA PHE A 246 -17.76 3.19 -29.23
C PHE A 246 -18.90 3.02 -28.24
N ASP A 247 -19.85 3.96 -28.27
CA ASP A 247 -20.94 4.11 -27.30
C ASP A 247 -20.44 4.29 -25.87
N TYR A 248 -19.66 5.35 -25.68
CA TYR A 248 -19.04 5.76 -24.43
C TYR A 248 -20.05 6.48 -23.54
N TYR A 249 -20.09 6.10 -22.27
CA TYR A 249 -20.83 6.81 -21.26
C TYR A 249 -19.87 7.35 -20.22
N TYR A 250 -19.87 8.66 -20.05
CA TYR A 250 -19.34 9.31 -18.85
C TYR A 250 -20.52 9.66 -17.96
N ARG A 251 -20.62 8.99 -16.81
CA ARG A 251 -21.79 9.04 -15.94
C ARG A 251 -23.11 8.76 -16.66
N ASN A 252 -23.86 9.79 -17.04
CA ASN A 252 -25.13 9.71 -17.76
C ASN A 252 -25.04 10.22 -19.19
N GLU A 253 -23.93 10.85 -19.56
CA GLU A 253 -23.76 11.52 -20.84
C GLU A 253 -23.19 10.53 -21.85
N LEU A 254 -23.90 10.38 -22.96
CA LEU A 254 -23.36 9.69 -24.12
C LEU A 254 -22.30 10.58 -24.74
N VAL A 255 -21.05 10.13 -24.70
CA VAL A 255 -19.92 10.87 -25.23
C VAL A 255 -19.71 10.44 -26.68
N ASN A 256 -20.09 11.31 -27.62
CA ASN A 256 -19.85 11.13 -29.06
C ASN A 256 -18.39 11.43 -29.44
N LYS A 257 -17.43 10.84 -28.71
CA LYS A 257 -16.00 10.93 -29.00
C LYS A 257 -15.54 9.57 -29.50
N HIS A 258 -14.55 9.53 -30.41
CA HIS A 258 -13.88 8.28 -30.76
C HIS A 258 -12.53 8.25 -30.05
N PHE A 259 -12.28 7.19 -29.28
CA PHE A 259 -10.98 6.93 -28.66
C PHE A 259 -10.22 5.93 -29.53
N GLY A 260 -9.24 6.41 -30.27
CA GLY A 260 -8.29 5.56 -30.97
C GLY A 260 -7.40 4.79 -29.99
N PRO A 261 -6.60 3.83 -30.45
CA PRO A 261 -5.68 3.08 -29.58
C PRO A 261 -4.72 3.96 -28.77
N PHE A 262 -4.41 5.17 -29.25
CA PHE A 262 -3.51 6.11 -28.60
C PHE A 262 -4.21 7.06 -27.61
N ASP A 263 -5.54 7.15 -27.64
CA ASP A 263 -6.31 8.05 -26.76
C ASP A 263 -6.82 7.34 -25.50
N ARG A 264 -6.56 6.04 -25.37
CA ARG A 264 -7.05 5.20 -24.27
C ARG A 264 -5.97 5.03 -23.22
N HIS A 265 -6.33 5.32 -21.99
CA HIS A 265 -5.47 5.02 -20.85
C HIS A 265 -6.09 3.92 -20.02
N ASP A 266 -5.22 3.00 -19.59
CA ASP A 266 -5.60 1.88 -18.75
C ASP A 266 -6.07 2.41 -17.38
N PRO A 267 -7.34 2.14 -17.00
CA PRO A 267 -7.85 2.51 -15.70
C PRO A 267 -7.01 1.97 -14.53
N ASN A 268 -6.29 0.86 -14.68
CA ASN A 268 -5.43 0.34 -13.61
C ASN A 268 -4.22 1.22 -13.30
N GLN A 269 -3.77 2.01 -14.28
CA GLN A 269 -2.67 2.95 -14.10
C GLN A 269 -3.12 4.23 -13.36
N CYS A 270 -4.42 4.41 -13.21
CA CYS A 270 -5.00 5.51 -12.47
C CYS A 270 -5.10 5.21 -10.97
N GLN A 271 -5.14 6.27 -10.14
CA GLN A 271 -5.08 6.14 -8.69
C GLN A 271 -6.31 5.44 -8.10
N PHE A 272 -6.09 4.27 -7.49
CA PHE A 272 -7.10 3.48 -6.78
C PHE A 272 -7.85 4.28 -5.70
N LYS A 273 -9.18 4.42 -5.85
CA LYS A 273 -10.04 5.17 -4.92
C LYS A 273 -10.52 4.36 -3.71
N GLY A 274 -10.66 3.04 -3.83
CA GLY A 274 -10.93 2.16 -2.70
C GLY A 274 -11.84 0.98 -3.05
N ARG A 275 -12.45 0.38 -2.01
CA ARG A 275 -13.40 -0.73 -2.19
C ARG A 275 -14.75 -0.43 -1.57
N VAL A 276 -15.81 -0.95 -2.20
CA VAL A 276 -17.20 -0.84 -1.73
C VAL A 276 -17.87 -2.20 -1.70
N ASN A 277 -18.91 -2.34 -0.86
CA ASN A 277 -19.79 -3.49 -0.95
C ASN A 277 -20.95 -3.17 -1.89
N ILE A 278 -20.95 -3.80 -3.08
CA ILE A 278 -22.11 -3.76 -3.96
C ILE A 278 -23.10 -4.85 -3.53
N GLY A 279 -24.37 -4.47 -3.46
CA GLY A 279 -25.44 -5.38 -3.03
C GLY A 279 -25.91 -6.30 -4.15
N ASN A 280 -26.81 -7.22 -3.81
CA ASN A 280 -27.55 -7.95 -4.83
C ASN A 280 -28.35 -6.95 -5.69
N GLY A 281 -28.28 -7.07 -7.01
CA GLY A 281 -29.03 -6.16 -7.86
C GLY A 281 -28.54 -6.06 -9.28
N LYS A 282 -28.73 -4.87 -9.85
CA LYS A 282 -28.35 -4.55 -11.22
C LYS A 282 -27.14 -3.62 -11.20
N CYS A 283 -26.30 -3.75 -12.21
CA CYS A 283 -25.36 -2.69 -12.56
C CYS A 283 -25.65 -2.20 -13.97
N TYR A 284 -25.21 -0.98 -14.26
CA TYR A 284 -25.67 -0.21 -15.41
C TYR A 284 -24.50 0.38 -16.20
N TYR A 285 -24.76 0.72 -17.46
CA TYR A 285 -23.84 1.53 -18.27
C TYR A 285 -23.87 3.01 -17.86
N THR A 286 -24.90 3.45 -17.13
CA THR A 286 -25.07 4.85 -16.73
C THR A 286 -25.45 5.00 -15.26
N THR A 287 -25.08 6.12 -14.64
CA THR A 287 -25.33 6.33 -13.20
C THR A 287 -26.80 6.49 -12.84
N ASN A 288 -27.67 6.88 -13.77
CA ASN A 288 -29.11 7.04 -13.58
C ASN A 288 -29.89 5.71 -13.67
N GLY A 289 -29.20 4.59 -13.95
CA GLY A 289 -29.83 3.27 -13.98
C GLY A 289 -30.50 2.96 -15.31
N GLY A 290 -29.85 3.35 -16.41
CA GLY A 290 -30.32 3.12 -17.77
C GLY A 290 -30.19 1.65 -18.19
N GLU A 291 -29.45 1.40 -19.27
CA GLU A 291 -29.23 0.02 -19.70
C GLU A 291 -28.35 -0.73 -18.70
N THR A 292 -28.73 -1.96 -18.36
CA THR A 292 -27.97 -2.82 -17.45
C THR A 292 -26.75 -3.44 -18.14
N THR A 293 -25.61 -3.46 -17.46
CA THR A 293 -24.45 -4.31 -17.77
C THR A 293 -24.69 -5.73 -17.27
N ILE A 294 -25.28 -5.85 -16.07
CA ILE A 294 -25.69 -7.11 -15.44
C ILE A 294 -27.04 -6.95 -14.74
N ASP A 295 -27.96 -7.89 -14.98
CA ASP A 295 -29.35 -7.81 -14.50
C ASP A 295 -29.57 -8.42 -13.11
N ASN A 296 -28.72 -9.35 -12.68
CA ASN A 296 -28.90 -10.09 -11.45
C ASN A 296 -27.55 -10.49 -10.85
N LEU A 297 -26.86 -9.49 -10.33
CA LEU A 297 -25.66 -9.66 -9.55
C LEU A 297 -26.03 -10.29 -8.19
N LYS A 298 -25.47 -11.46 -7.88
CA LYS A 298 -25.82 -12.27 -6.68
C LYS A 298 -24.64 -12.38 -5.72
N GLY A 299 -24.67 -11.57 -4.68
CA GLY A 299 -23.73 -11.54 -3.56
C GLY A 299 -23.54 -10.11 -3.04
N PRO A 300 -23.22 -9.89 -1.77
CA PRO A 300 -22.44 -8.73 -1.40
C PRO A 300 -21.02 -8.92 -1.96
N PHE A 301 -20.62 -8.10 -2.93
CA PHE A 301 -19.27 -8.13 -3.48
C PHE A 301 -18.49 -6.95 -2.91
N ASN A 302 -17.37 -7.24 -2.24
CA ASN A 302 -16.40 -6.21 -1.89
C ASN A 302 -15.53 -5.95 -3.13
N VAL A 303 -15.99 -5.02 -3.96
CA VAL A 303 -15.39 -4.70 -5.26
C VAL A 303 -14.55 -3.45 -5.16
N ARG A 304 -13.51 -3.39 -5.99
CA ARG A 304 -12.76 -2.15 -6.20
C ARG A 304 -13.66 -1.21 -7.00
N TYR A 305 -13.73 0.05 -6.59
CA TYR A 305 -14.37 1.09 -7.40
C TYR A 305 -13.31 2.10 -7.76
N ASP A 306 -13.33 2.45 -9.03
CA ASP A 306 -12.09 2.82 -9.64
C ASP A 306 -12.00 4.34 -9.78
N PHE A 307 -13.06 5.08 -10.18
CA PHE A 307 -12.87 6.50 -10.50
C PHE A 307 -14.03 7.47 -10.24
N ASP A 308 -15.27 7.01 -10.12
CA ASP A 308 -16.41 7.95 -10.05
C ASP A 308 -17.55 7.38 -9.19
N GLY A 309 -17.90 8.10 -8.12
CA GLY A 309 -19.04 7.84 -7.26
C GLY A 309 -20.14 8.86 -7.53
N ASP A 310 -21.32 8.38 -7.93
CA ASP A 310 -22.50 9.23 -8.04
C ASP A 310 -23.28 9.19 -6.72
N GLY A 311 -22.99 10.14 -5.84
CA GLY A 311 -23.67 10.30 -4.55
C GLY A 311 -25.16 10.67 -4.66
N VAL A 312 -25.63 11.12 -5.83
CA VAL A 312 -27.06 11.44 -6.08
C VAL A 312 -27.83 10.16 -6.32
N ASN A 313 -27.28 9.27 -7.16
CA ASN A 313 -27.91 7.99 -7.51
C ASN A 313 -27.47 6.83 -6.61
N ASN A 314 -26.53 7.06 -5.69
CA ASN A 314 -25.93 6.05 -4.82
C ASN A 314 -25.35 4.86 -5.60
N ARG A 315 -24.56 5.18 -6.63
CA ARG A 315 -23.86 4.20 -7.49
C ARG A 315 -22.37 4.49 -7.57
N VAL A 316 -21.56 3.46 -7.74
CA VAL A 316 -20.14 3.62 -8.14
C VAL A 316 -19.83 2.82 -9.39
N LEU A 317 -18.84 3.27 -10.15
CA LEU A 317 -18.30 2.53 -11.28
C LEU A 317 -17.35 1.42 -10.81
N THR A 318 -17.65 0.18 -11.17
CA THR A 318 -16.93 -1.04 -10.79
C THR A 318 -16.60 -1.90 -12.02
N GLU A 319 -15.92 -3.03 -11.83
CA GLU A 319 -15.73 -4.05 -12.86
C GLU A 319 -17.03 -4.69 -13.38
N TYR A 320 -18.18 -4.43 -12.73
CA TYR A 320 -19.50 -4.85 -13.18
C TYR A 320 -20.30 -3.71 -13.82
N GLY A 321 -19.74 -2.51 -13.93
CA GLY A 321 -20.41 -1.28 -14.34
C GLY A 321 -20.84 -0.41 -13.16
N TRP A 322 -21.79 0.50 -13.38
CA TRP A 322 -22.36 1.36 -12.35
C TRP A 322 -23.29 0.55 -11.45
N CYS A 323 -22.82 0.16 -10.28
CA CYS A 323 -23.59 -0.68 -9.35
C CYS A 323 -24.15 0.13 -8.21
N ASP A 324 -25.36 -0.23 -7.78
CA ASP A 324 -25.88 0.20 -6.48
C ASP A 324 -24.93 -0.35 -5.41
N PHE A 325 -24.43 0.55 -4.57
CA PHE A 325 -23.50 0.17 -3.54
C PHE A 325 -24.00 0.64 -2.19
N ASN A 326 -23.63 -0.12 -1.18
CA ASN A 326 -23.63 0.37 0.17
C ASN A 326 -22.15 0.53 0.52
N TYR A 327 -21.71 1.76 0.72
CA TYR A 327 -20.63 1.95 1.70
C TYR A 327 -21.01 1.13 2.93
N LEU A 328 -20.04 0.50 3.61
CA LEU A 328 -20.37 -0.17 4.87
C LEU A 328 -21.14 0.85 5.72
N ASP A 329 -22.46 0.68 5.86
CA ASP A 329 -23.33 1.62 6.59
C ASP A 329 -22.80 1.81 8.02
N VAL A 330 -22.04 0.82 8.48
CA VAL A 330 -21.27 0.78 9.71
C VAL A 330 -20.16 1.83 9.77
N ASP A 331 -19.45 2.12 8.68
CA ASP A 331 -18.36 3.10 8.61
C ASP A 331 -18.93 4.53 8.57
N ALA A 332 -19.94 4.77 7.73
CA ALA A 332 -20.60 6.08 7.66
C ALA A 332 -21.44 6.40 8.90
N LYS A 333 -21.90 5.40 9.66
CA LYS A 333 -22.75 5.57 10.86
C LYS A 333 -22.13 4.92 12.09
N TRP A 334 -20.85 5.13 12.31
CA TRP A 334 -20.17 4.43 13.37
C TRP A 334 -20.44 5.01 14.76
N MET A 335 -20.66 6.32 14.86
CA MET A 335 -20.89 6.99 16.14
C MET A 335 -22.21 6.56 16.78
N ARG A 336 -23.22 6.16 15.98
CA ARG A 336 -24.47 5.57 16.51
C ARG A 336 -24.26 4.35 17.41
N ASN A 337 -23.12 3.67 17.26
CA ASN A 337 -22.80 2.46 18.02
C ASN A 337 -22.02 2.74 19.31
N ILE A 338 -21.57 3.98 19.51
CA ILE A 338 -20.87 4.43 20.72
C ILE A 338 -21.88 4.66 21.84
N ASN A 339 -21.43 4.51 23.09
CA ASN A 339 -22.23 4.89 24.25
C ASN A 339 -22.51 6.41 24.23
N GLY A 340 -23.79 6.80 24.11
CA GLY A 340 -24.21 8.21 24.09
C GLY A 340 -23.90 9.01 25.37
N ASN A 341 -23.43 8.36 26.45
CA ASN A 341 -22.93 9.03 27.65
C ASN A 341 -21.48 9.54 27.52
N LEU A 342 -20.75 9.09 26.49
CA LEU A 342 -19.39 9.57 26.25
C LEU A 342 -19.42 10.99 25.67
N THR A 343 -18.50 11.83 26.13
CA THR A 343 -18.24 13.13 25.51
C THR A 343 -17.28 12.96 24.32
N LEU A 344 -17.25 13.92 23.39
CA LEU A 344 -16.42 13.81 22.18
C LEU A 344 -14.92 13.67 22.49
N ASP A 345 -14.45 14.28 23.58
CA ASP A 345 -13.07 14.16 24.08
C ASP A 345 -12.73 12.75 24.60
N GLN A 346 -13.75 11.92 24.87
CA GLN A 346 -13.57 10.52 25.30
C GLN A 346 -13.59 9.52 24.14
N ILE A 347 -13.90 9.99 22.94
CA ILE A 347 -14.01 9.17 21.74
C ILE A 347 -12.68 9.25 20.98
N ASN A 348 -12.10 8.09 20.67
CA ASN A 348 -11.00 7.99 19.73
C ASN A 348 -11.53 8.24 18.32
N MET A 349 -10.92 9.15 17.59
CA MET A 349 -11.47 9.63 16.33
C MET A 349 -10.39 9.73 15.26
N ALA A 350 -10.71 9.29 14.05
CA ALA A 350 -9.88 9.57 12.89
C ALA A 350 -10.24 10.96 12.32
N GLY A 351 -9.22 11.74 12.04
CA GLY A 351 -9.29 12.99 11.30
C GLY A 351 -8.36 13.00 10.10
N THR A 352 -8.54 13.97 9.22
CA THR A 352 -7.65 14.20 8.07
C THR A 352 -6.98 15.55 8.19
N HIS A 353 -5.69 15.59 7.89
CA HIS A 353 -4.89 16.81 7.86
C HIS A 353 -5.00 17.45 6.47
N ASP A 354 -5.15 18.78 6.44
CA ASP A 354 -5.45 19.57 5.25
C ASP A 354 -6.49 18.88 4.35
N SER A 355 -7.65 18.56 4.93
CA SER A 355 -8.66 17.65 4.37
C SER A 355 -9.09 18.04 2.97
N GLY A 356 -9.12 19.34 2.70
CA GLY A 356 -9.43 19.92 1.41
C GLY A 356 -8.20 20.15 0.54
N THR A 357 -7.27 19.20 0.42
CA THR A 357 -6.20 19.21 -0.61
C THR A 357 -6.47 18.24 -1.76
N TYR A 358 -7.54 17.44 -1.69
CA TYR A 358 -7.88 16.43 -2.70
C TYR A 358 -8.10 16.98 -4.12
N ALA A 359 -8.57 18.22 -4.24
CA ALA A 359 -8.78 18.93 -5.50
C ALA A 359 -7.56 19.75 -5.96
N ILE A 360 -6.38 19.55 -5.36
CA ILE A 360 -5.12 19.90 -6.02
C ILE A 360 -4.96 18.95 -7.22
N THR A 361 -5.33 19.43 -8.41
CA THR A 361 -5.19 18.74 -9.69
C THR A 361 -4.07 19.37 -10.52
N SER A 362 -3.25 18.56 -11.18
CA SER A 362 -2.12 18.98 -12.01
C SER A 362 -2.58 19.50 -13.38
N ASN A 363 -2.99 20.76 -13.47
CA ASN A 363 -3.47 21.36 -14.73
C ASN A 363 -2.53 22.45 -15.29
N THR A 364 -1.28 22.55 -14.83
CA THR A 364 -0.26 23.49 -15.31
C THR A 364 1.08 22.79 -15.64
N LEU A 365 2.06 23.53 -16.18
CA LEU A 365 3.30 22.99 -16.76
C LEU A 365 3.96 21.88 -15.88
N PRO A 366 4.53 20.81 -16.49
CA PRO A 366 4.85 19.55 -15.80
C PRO A 366 5.83 19.65 -14.61
N PHE A 367 6.63 20.72 -14.56
CA PHE A 367 7.62 20.90 -13.49
C PHE A 367 7.04 21.53 -12.21
N GLU A 368 6.07 22.45 -12.31
CA GLU A 368 5.46 23.07 -11.12
C GLU A 368 4.43 22.15 -10.46
N ASP A 369 3.75 21.35 -11.27
CA ASP A 369 2.69 20.46 -10.81
C ASP A 369 3.23 19.26 -10.04
N LEU A 370 4.38 18.74 -10.43
CA LEU A 370 5.11 17.72 -9.68
C LEU A 370 5.40 18.22 -8.26
N PHE A 371 5.85 19.46 -8.07
CA PHE A 371 6.13 19.99 -6.73
C PHE A 371 4.85 20.24 -5.91
N LYS A 372 3.75 20.68 -6.55
CA LYS A 372 2.48 20.94 -5.85
C LYS A 372 1.82 19.65 -5.35
N SER A 373 1.78 18.60 -6.18
CA SER A 373 1.21 17.31 -5.76
C SER A 373 2.09 16.58 -4.75
N GLU A 374 3.42 16.61 -4.93
CA GLU A 374 4.35 15.86 -4.08
C GLU A 374 4.49 16.47 -2.67
N TRP A 375 4.33 17.79 -2.54
CA TRP A 375 4.60 18.51 -1.29
C TRP A 375 3.37 19.15 -0.63
N GLY A 376 2.32 19.46 -1.40
CA GLY A 376 1.14 20.17 -0.91
C GLY A 376 -0.13 19.34 -0.82
N LYS A 377 -0.19 18.17 -1.48
CA LYS A 377 -1.36 17.29 -1.42
C LYS A 377 -1.23 16.34 -0.22
N THR A 378 -2.28 16.25 0.58
CA THR A 378 -2.36 15.39 1.79
C THR A 378 -3.52 14.41 1.75
N GLN A 379 -4.51 14.63 0.88
CA GLN A 379 -5.67 13.75 0.69
C GLN A 379 -5.92 13.47 -0.80
N ASN A 380 -6.48 12.30 -1.12
CA ASN A 380 -6.93 11.95 -2.48
C ASN A 380 -8.45 11.76 -2.59
N LEU A 381 -9.14 11.78 -1.45
CA LEU A 381 -10.58 11.56 -1.34
C LEU A 381 -11.26 12.90 -1.08
N ASP A 382 -12.44 13.10 -1.65
CA ASP A 382 -13.25 14.29 -1.34
C ASP A 382 -13.79 14.27 0.10
N ILE A 383 -14.48 15.33 0.52
CA ILE A 383 -14.95 15.42 1.91
C ILE A 383 -16.00 14.35 2.18
N TRP A 384 -16.93 14.16 1.26
CA TRP A 384 -17.96 13.13 1.35
C TRP A 384 -17.35 11.74 1.53
N GLU A 385 -16.39 11.35 0.69
CA GLU A 385 -15.68 10.07 0.76
C GLU A 385 -14.93 9.90 2.09
N GLN A 386 -14.22 10.93 2.55
CA GLN A 386 -13.53 10.92 3.85
C GLN A 386 -14.52 10.65 4.99
N LEU A 387 -15.65 11.37 5.03
CA LEU A 387 -16.69 11.20 6.04
C LEU A 387 -17.32 9.80 5.98
N VAL A 388 -17.58 9.30 4.80
CA VAL A 388 -18.15 7.98 4.61
C VAL A 388 -17.20 6.86 5.05
N LEU A 389 -15.87 7.04 4.91
CA LEU A 389 -14.87 6.10 5.44
C LEU A 389 -14.79 6.08 6.97
N GLY A 390 -15.43 7.04 7.65
CA GLY A 390 -15.47 7.13 9.11
C GLY A 390 -14.66 8.28 9.70
N VAL A 391 -14.06 9.14 8.87
CA VAL A 391 -13.40 10.38 9.32
C VAL A 391 -14.45 11.33 9.93
N ARG A 392 -14.15 11.94 11.08
CA ARG A 392 -15.07 12.87 11.76
C ARG A 392 -14.43 14.20 12.16
N TYR A 393 -13.13 14.36 11.93
CA TYR A 393 -12.41 15.61 12.12
C TYR A 393 -11.79 16.06 10.79
N LEU A 394 -12.12 17.27 10.34
CA LEU A 394 -11.64 17.87 9.11
C LEU A 394 -10.78 19.09 9.43
N ASP A 395 -9.51 19.06 9.02
CA ASP A 395 -8.58 20.19 9.13
C ASP A 395 -8.66 21.05 7.86
N ILE A 396 -9.32 22.19 7.94
CA ILE A 396 -9.59 23.07 6.79
C ILE A 396 -8.77 24.35 6.93
N ARG A 397 -7.85 24.55 5.97
CA ARG A 397 -7.02 25.74 5.89
C ARG A 397 -7.52 26.72 4.84
N LEU A 398 -7.52 27.99 5.22
CA LEU A 398 -8.09 29.09 4.45
C LEU A 398 -7.01 30.14 4.19
N SER A 399 -6.98 30.75 3.00
CA SER A 399 -6.30 32.03 2.76
C SER A 399 -7.35 33.08 2.38
N THR A 400 -7.06 34.36 2.55
CA THR A 400 -7.93 35.46 2.10
C THR A 400 -7.14 36.35 1.16
N SER A 401 -7.68 36.65 -0.04
CA SER A 401 -6.98 37.49 -1.03
C SER A 401 -7.63 38.87 -1.09
N GLU A 402 -6.87 39.95 -0.92
CA GLU A 402 -7.40 41.34 -0.96
C GLU A 402 -8.16 41.69 -2.25
N LYS A 403 -7.85 41.04 -3.38
CA LYS A 403 -8.44 41.34 -4.70
C LYS A 403 -9.75 40.63 -4.97
N LYS A 404 -10.14 39.66 -4.14
CA LYS A 404 -11.38 38.90 -4.26
C LYS A 404 -11.99 38.88 -2.87
N LYS A 405 -13.21 39.42 -2.69
CA LYS A 405 -14.02 39.28 -1.45
C LYS A 405 -14.43 37.81 -1.16
N TYR A 406 -13.58 36.86 -1.51
CA TYR A 406 -13.76 35.44 -1.36
C TYR A 406 -12.58 34.95 -0.51
N ILE A 407 -12.93 34.17 0.51
CA ILE A 407 -11.98 33.28 1.17
C ILE A 407 -11.36 32.46 0.01
N SER A 408 -10.06 32.67 -0.23
CA SER A 408 -9.25 31.79 -1.05
C SER A 408 -9.05 30.51 -0.26
N LEU A 409 -10.14 29.76 -0.10
CA LEU A 409 -10.04 28.32 -0.02
C LEU A 409 -9.25 27.94 -1.26
N MET A 410 -8.06 27.35 -1.10
CA MET A 410 -7.46 26.65 -2.24
C MET A 410 -8.45 25.63 -2.83
N MET A 411 -9.56 25.28 -2.15
CA MET A 411 -10.64 24.45 -2.65
C MET A 411 -12.03 24.80 -2.07
N ASN A 412 -12.91 25.37 -2.90
CA ASN A 412 -14.38 25.35 -2.88
C ASN A 412 -15.19 25.45 -1.55
N LEU A 413 -16.26 26.28 -1.59
CA LEU A 413 -17.32 26.35 -0.56
C LEU A 413 -18.08 25.03 -0.32
N HIS A 414 -17.93 24.05 -1.21
CA HIS A 414 -18.60 22.75 -1.18
C HIS A 414 -18.26 21.89 0.04
N ILE A 415 -17.13 22.14 0.73
CA ILE A 415 -16.72 21.39 1.94
C ILE A 415 -17.82 21.41 3.01
N PHE A 416 -18.44 22.58 3.25
CA PHE A 416 -19.51 22.70 4.25
C PHE A 416 -20.79 22.03 3.77
N ASP A 417 -21.13 22.14 2.49
CA ASP A 417 -22.32 21.52 1.91
C ASP A 417 -22.21 19.99 1.98
N GLU A 418 -21.06 19.41 1.63
CA GLU A 418 -20.80 17.96 1.74
C GLU A 418 -20.92 17.47 3.19
N ALA A 419 -20.36 18.21 4.15
CA ALA A 419 -20.46 17.87 5.57
C ALA A 419 -21.91 18.01 6.11
N ILE A 420 -22.64 19.05 5.69
CA ILE A 420 -24.05 19.26 6.05
C ILE A 420 -24.90 18.12 5.50
N ASP A 421 -24.73 17.79 4.21
CA ASP A 421 -25.45 16.69 3.56
C ASP A 421 -25.15 15.36 4.24
N PHE A 422 -23.90 15.13 4.65
CA PHE A 422 -23.50 13.93 5.36
C PHE A 422 -24.22 13.81 6.70
N VAL A 423 -24.20 14.87 7.53
CA VAL A 423 -24.89 14.88 8.84
C VAL A 423 -26.40 14.80 8.66
N TYR A 424 -26.97 15.45 7.64
CA TYR A 424 -28.39 15.37 7.33
C TYR A 424 -28.83 13.94 7.02
N LYS A 425 -28.02 13.19 6.26
CA LYS A 425 -28.25 11.77 5.93
C LYS A 425 -27.89 10.81 7.08
N ASN A 426 -27.03 11.23 8.01
CA ASN A 426 -26.53 10.42 9.13
C ASN A 426 -26.70 11.17 10.46
N GLN A 427 -27.94 11.30 10.93
CA GLN A 427 -28.31 12.16 12.06
C GLN A 427 -27.68 11.77 13.42
N ASP A 428 -27.16 10.55 13.55
CA ASP A 428 -26.47 10.05 14.75
C ASP A 428 -24.97 10.37 14.76
N GLU A 429 -24.46 11.03 13.72
CA GLU A 429 -23.06 11.36 13.55
C GLU A 429 -22.76 12.84 13.85
N THR A 430 -21.51 13.16 14.14
CA THR A 430 -21.05 14.53 14.36
C THR A 430 -19.76 14.77 13.59
N VAL A 431 -19.70 15.84 12.81
CA VAL A 431 -18.49 16.27 12.10
C VAL A 431 -17.88 17.48 12.79
N ILE A 432 -16.59 17.41 13.04
CA ILE A 432 -15.77 18.47 13.63
C ILE A 432 -14.99 19.12 12.50
N ILE A 433 -15.18 20.43 12.30
CA ILE A 433 -14.44 21.20 11.30
C ILE A 433 -13.51 22.15 12.05
N HIS A 434 -12.21 21.93 11.90
CA HIS A 434 -11.17 22.84 12.36
C HIS A 434 -10.86 23.84 11.26
N LEU A 435 -11.01 25.13 11.56
CA LEU A 435 -10.73 26.21 10.62
C LEU A 435 -9.46 26.95 11.04
N LYS A 436 -8.48 27.03 10.13
CA LYS A 436 -7.24 27.77 10.34
C LYS A 436 -6.98 28.72 9.17
N ASN A 437 -6.61 29.97 9.46
CA ASN A 437 -6.11 30.89 8.44
C ASN A 437 -4.61 30.66 8.23
N ASP A 438 -4.22 30.30 7.01
CA ASP A 438 -2.84 29.99 6.61
C ASP A 438 -2.14 31.21 5.98
N ASP A 439 -2.87 32.29 5.68
CA ASP A 439 -2.26 33.54 5.20
C ASP A 439 -1.86 34.45 6.37
N VAL A 440 -0.55 34.62 6.54
CA VAL A 440 0.08 35.38 7.64
C VAL A 440 -0.16 36.89 7.53
N SER A 441 -0.76 37.37 6.43
CA SER A 441 -0.68 38.78 6.03
C SER A 441 -2.00 39.57 5.99
N LEU A 442 -3.03 39.23 6.76
CA LEU A 442 -4.18 40.14 6.89
C LEU A 442 -4.56 40.36 8.35
N THR A 443 -4.43 41.63 8.78
CA THR A 443 -5.20 42.16 9.90
C THR A 443 -6.65 41.75 9.69
N THR A 444 -7.31 41.23 10.74
CA THR A 444 -8.69 40.72 10.72
C THR A 444 -9.74 41.74 10.29
N LYS A 445 -9.33 42.95 9.92
CA LYS A 445 -10.16 44.09 9.56
C LYS A 445 -9.84 44.54 8.13
N ASP A 446 -10.89 44.80 7.35
CA ASP A 446 -10.74 45.48 6.06
C ASP A 446 -10.21 46.91 6.25
N SER A 447 -9.90 47.60 5.14
CA SER A 447 -9.45 49.01 5.15
C SER A 447 -10.47 50.01 5.72
N LYS A 448 -11.66 49.55 6.13
CA LYS A 448 -12.71 50.31 6.81
C LYS A 448 -12.96 49.87 8.25
N GLY A 449 -12.18 48.91 8.78
CA GLY A 449 -12.27 48.43 10.15
C GLY A 449 -13.30 47.32 10.40
N ASN A 450 -13.94 46.77 9.36
CA ASN A 450 -14.91 45.68 9.51
C ASN A 450 -14.21 44.32 9.55
N GLU A 451 -14.67 43.42 10.42
CA GLU A 451 -14.14 42.05 10.45
C GLU A 451 -14.37 41.34 9.10
N LEU A 452 -13.30 40.77 8.54
CA LEU A 452 -13.29 40.13 7.23
C LEU A 452 -14.02 38.78 7.21
N PHE A 453 -14.29 38.22 8.39
CA PHE A 453 -15.20 37.10 8.56
C PHE A 453 -16.61 37.64 8.81
N PRO A 454 -17.57 37.50 7.88
CA PRO A 454 -18.97 37.71 8.24
C PRO A 454 -19.29 36.75 9.38
N THR A 455 -19.84 37.29 10.46
CA THR A 455 -20.28 36.60 11.68
C THR A 455 -20.58 35.12 11.46
N LEU A 456 -19.64 34.27 11.87
CA LEU A 456 -19.82 32.82 12.09
C LEU A 456 -20.91 32.52 13.15
N GLU A 457 -21.63 33.53 13.63
CA GLU A 457 -22.74 33.45 14.58
C GLU A 457 -23.91 32.58 14.09
N SER A 458 -23.99 32.26 12.79
CA SER A 458 -24.97 31.30 12.27
C SER A 458 -24.50 29.84 12.25
N VAL A 459 -23.20 29.57 12.45
CA VAL A 459 -22.68 28.21 12.63
C VAL A 459 -22.77 27.90 14.13
N ARG A 460 -23.73 27.04 14.51
CA ARG A 460 -23.96 26.59 15.90
C ARG A 460 -22.78 25.74 16.43
N GLY A 461 -21.61 26.34 16.64
CA GLY A 461 -20.40 25.66 17.11
C GLY A 461 -19.73 26.40 18.26
N LYS A 462 -19.06 25.66 19.16
CA LYS A 462 -18.16 26.24 20.17
C LYS A 462 -16.78 26.44 19.54
N ASN A 463 -16.23 27.65 19.63
CA ASN A 463 -14.86 27.92 19.20
C ASN A 463 -13.87 27.31 20.19
N ILE A 464 -13.11 26.31 19.74
CA ILE A 464 -11.98 25.72 20.47
C ILE A 464 -10.70 26.20 19.78
N ASN A 465 -9.82 26.85 20.54
CA ASN A 465 -8.53 27.30 20.02
C ASN A 465 -7.50 26.17 20.18
N ILE A 466 -6.99 25.63 19.08
CA ILE A 466 -5.99 24.57 19.10
C ILE A 466 -4.60 25.21 19.20
N PRO A 467 -3.83 24.98 20.28
CA PRO A 467 -2.48 25.55 20.37
C PRO A 467 -1.60 25.00 19.24
N GLY A 468 -1.02 25.89 18.43
CA GLY A 468 0.00 25.50 17.47
C GLY A 468 1.28 25.05 18.16
N MET A 469 1.95 24.04 17.61
CA MET A 469 3.32 23.69 18.00
C MET A 469 4.32 24.50 17.17
N ALA A 470 5.45 24.84 17.77
CA ALA A 470 6.55 25.45 17.03
C ALA A 470 7.27 24.38 16.19
N ALA A 471 7.82 24.81 15.05
CA ALA A 471 8.69 24.04 14.20
C ALA A 471 9.86 23.41 15.00
N CYS A 472 9.97 22.07 14.99
CA CYS A 472 11.15 21.39 15.50
C CYS A 472 11.95 20.77 14.38
N HIS A 473 13.12 21.35 14.18
CA HIS A 473 14.13 20.81 13.28
C HIS A 473 14.94 19.70 13.95
N GLU A 474 15.60 18.88 13.14
CA GLU A 474 16.47 17.79 13.58
C GLU A 474 17.62 18.26 14.49
N ASP A 475 18.14 19.47 14.27
CA ASP A 475 19.15 20.09 15.12
C ASP A 475 18.61 20.43 16.52
N HIS A 476 17.31 20.70 16.62
CA HIS A 476 16.55 20.82 17.86
C HIS A 476 16.05 19.45 18.38
N TRP A 477 16.40 18.33 17.76
CA TRP A 477 16.16 16.98 18.31
C TRP A 477 17.45 16.23 18.70
N ASN A 478 18.60 16.61 18.14
CA ASN A 478 19.92 16.03 18.43
C ASN A 478 20.83 16.91 19.32
N GLY A 479 20.39 18.09 19.75
CA GLY A 479 21.13 19.03 20.59
C GLY A 479 21.38 18.51 22.02
N LYS A 480 22.63 18.61 22.50
CA LYS A 480 23.15 18.07 23.78
C LYS A 480 22.55 18.61 25.08
N THR A 481 21.51 19.43 25.04
CA THR A 481 20.83 19.94 26.23
C THR A 481 19.34 19.61 26.15
N VAL A 482 19.02 18.32 26.22
CA VAL A 482 17.77 17.92 26.88
C VAL A 482 17.93 18.41 28.30
N THR A 483 17.17 19.42 28.69
CA THR A 483 16.97 19.70 30.10
C THR A 483 16.41 18.40 30.67
N ASN A 484 17.24 17.62 31.37
CA ASN A 484 16.84 16.36 31.99
C ASN A 484 15.83 16.71 33.08
N ILE A 485 14.58 16.86 32.67
CA ILE A 485 13.49 17.16 33.58
C ILE A 485 13.23 15.86 34.32
N PRO A 486 13.38 15.84 35.66
CA PRO A 486 13.05 14.66 36.44
C PRO A 486 11.63 14.20 36.12
N ASP A 487 11.36 12.89 36.19
CA ASP A 487 10.03 12.34 35.85
C ASP A 487 8.87 13.10 36.52
N ASN A 488 9.04 13.54 37.77
CA ASN A 488 8.06 14.31 38.54
C ASN A 488 8.39 15.81 38.64
N GLY A 489 9.37 16.29 37.88
CA GLY A 489 9.90 17.65 37.96
C GLY A 489 9.19 18.62 37.02
N VAL A 490 9.55 19.90 37.18
CA VAL A 490 9.15 20.99 36.29
C VAL A 490 10.42 21.69 35.81
N GLY A 491 10.58 21.82 34.50
CA GLY A 491 11.59 22.66 33.87
C GLY A 491 10.99 23.98 33.40
N ILE A 492 11.80 25.03 33.37
CA ILE A 492 11.43 26.31 32.75
C ILE A 492 12.41 26.56 31.61
N ALA A 493 11.84 26.72 30.43
CA ALA A 493 12.53 26.86 29.16
C ALA A 493 12.35 28.29 28.64
N ASN A 494 13.42 28.85 28.07
CA ASN A 494 13.34 30.08 27.28
C ASN A 494 13.34 29.68 25.79
N SER A 495 12.62 30.43 24.96
CA SER A 495 12.21 30.16 23.57
C SER A 495 13.28 29.73 22.52
N LEU A 496 14.51 29.39 22.89
CA LEU A 496 15.65 29.24 21.99
C LEU A 496 16.23 27.81 21.87
N LEU A 497 15.57 26.77 22.38
CA LEU A 497 16.13 25.40 22.38
C LEU A 497 15.08 24.31 22.09
N HIS A 498 15.59 23.09 21.85
CA HIS A 498 15.01 21.72 21.89
C HIS A 498 13.69 21.48 22.67
N GLU A 499 13.47 22.33 23.67
CA GLU A 499 12.35 22.39 24.59
C GLU A 499 11.00 22.65 23.91
N LEU A 500 11.01 23.12 22.65
CA LEU A 500 9.82 23.40 21.84
C LEU A 500 9.09 22.16 21.29
N CYS A 501 9.68 20.97 21.42
CA CYS A 501 9.22 19.75 20.75
C CYS A 501 8.29 18.85 21.55
N TYR A 502 7.96 19.24 22.79
CA TYR A 502 7.00 18.53 23.62
C TYR A 502 5.56 18.89 23.23
N PRO A 503 4.61 17.93 23.33
CA PRO A 503 3.19 18.19 23.15
C PRO A 503 2.71 19.37 24.00
N ARG A 504 1.96 20.27 23.38
CA ARG A 504 1.48 21.51 24.02
C ARG A 504 0.16 21.29 24.70
N ARG A 505 0.08 21.74 25.96
CA ARG A 505 -1.17 21.76 26.71
C ARG A 505 -1.80 23.14 26.70
N ASN A 506 -3.13 23.16 26.62
CA ASN A 506 -3.95 24.36 26.77
C ASN A 506 -5.15 24.04 27.67
N ILE A 507 -5.65 25.04 28.40
CA ILE A 507 -6.84 24.91 29.24
C ILE A 507 -7.88 25.88 28.70
N GLN A 508 -9.00 25.35 28.20
CA GLN A 508 -10.10 26.15 27.66
C GLN A 508 -11.42 25.65 28.16
N TYR A 509 -12.28 26.57 28.63
CA TYR A 509 -13.60 26.24 29.18
C TYR A 509 -13.58 25.12 30.24
N GLY A 510 -12.51 25.06 31.06
CA GLY A 510 -12.31 24.03 32.08
C GLY A 510 -11.87 22.66 31.55
N LYS A 511 -11.66 22.49 30.24
CA LYS A 511 -11.14 21.27 29.61
C LYS A 511 -9.65 21.40 29.34
N ASN A 512 -8.93 20.30 29.50
CA ASN A 512 -7.50 20.22 29.20
C ASN A 512 -7.32 19.63 27.80
N ILE A 513 -6.59 20.34 26.95
CA ILE A 513 -6.31 19.95 25.58
C ILE A 513 -4.81 19.69 25.47
N LEU A 514 -4.41 18.56 24.90
CA LEU A 514 -3.04 18.24 24.57
C LEU A 514 -2.91 18.11 23.06
N VAL A 515 -1.94 18.78 22.47
CA VAL A 515 -1.73 18.78 21.02
C VAL A 515 -0.30 18.35 20.69
N GLN A 516 -0.18 17.39 19.78
CA GLN A 516 1.04 17.06 19.07
C GLN A 516 0.84 17.45 17.60
N ASP A 517 1.58 18.44 17.12
CA ASP A 517 1.51 18.94 15.73
C ASP A 517 2.92 19.28 15.21
N ASN A 518 3.87 18.40 15.48
CA ASN A 518 5.25 18.61 15.05
C ASN A 518 5.46 18.01 13.66
N TYR A 519 5.10 18.75 12.62
CA TYR A 519 5.09 18.26 11.23
C TYR A 519 6.48 18.30 10.56
N GLU A 520 7.50 18.88 11.21
CA GLU A 520 8.84 19.07 10.61
C GLU A 520 9.86 17.99 10.97
N LEU A 521 9.52 17.10 11.90
CA LEU A 521 10.40 16.03 12.34
C LEU A 521 10.67 15.01 11.23
N PRO A 522 11.86 14.39 11.18
CA PRO A 522 12.06 13.21 10.36
C PRO A 522 11.12 12.07 10.80
N LYS A 523 10.82 11.14 9.87
CA LYS A 523 9.83 10.05 10.08
C LYS A 523 10.03 9.32 11.42
N LYS A 524 11.27 8.92 11.72
CA LYS A 524 11.57 8.11 12.90
C LYS A 524 11.25 8.86 14.19
N GLU A 525 11.72 10.10 14.30
CA GLU A 525 11.53 10.99 15.45
C GLU A 525 10.06 11.39 15.58
N LYS A 526 9.38 11.66 14.45
CA LYS A 526 7.93 11.90 14.43
C LYS A 526 7.18 10.71 15.03
N TRP A 527 7.48 9.50 14.57
CA TRP A 527 6.87 8.29 15.09
C TRP A 527 7.18 8.08 16.57
N GLU A 528 8.40 8.33 17.03
CA GLU A 528 8.76 8.26 18.45
C GLU A 528 7.93 9.23 19.30
N VAL A 529 7.68 10.45 18.82
CA VAL A 529 6.81 11.42 19.51
C VAL A 529 5.35 10.95 19.51
N ILE A 530 4.79 10.55 18.36
CA ILE A 530 3.43 10.01 18.23
C ILE A 530 3.24 8.86 19.21
N LYS A 531 4.13 7.86 19.14
CA LYS A 531 4.08 6.67 19.98
C LYS A 531 4.20 7.04 21.45
N SER A 532 5.06 7.99 21.82
CA SER A 532 5.23 8.39 23.21
C SER A 532 4.01 9.15 23.77
N VAL A 533 3.28 9.88 22.94
CA VAL A 533 1.97 10.45 23.29
C VAL A 533 0.96 9.33 23.54
N LEU A 534 0.86 8.37 22.62
CA LEU A 534 -0.04 7.21 22.75
C LEU A 534 0.31 6.31 23.96
N ASP A 535 1.60 6.15 24.25
CA ASP A 535 2.14 5.39 25.38
C ASP A 535 2.10 6.17 26.70
N HIS A 536 1.64 7.43 26.69
CA HIS A 536 1.59 8.27 27.88
C HIS A 536 2.97 8.46 28.56
N ASN A 537 4.04 8.50 27.76
CA ASN A 537 5.42 8.43 28.22
C ASN A 537 6.28 9.60 27.70
N ILE A 538 5.66 10.76 27.47
CA ILE A 538 6.35 11.99 27.07
C ILE A 538 6.03 13.15 28.04
N PRO A 539 7.00 14.03 28.35
CA PRO A 539 6.74 15.30 29.01
C PRO A 539 5.73 16.17 28.24
N THR A 540 5.07 17.09 28.94
CA THR A 540 4.13 18.05 28.34
C THR A 540 4.58 19.48 28.59
N MET A 541 4.22 20.40 27.68
CA MET A 541 4.64 21.79 27.76
C MET A 541 3.44 22.74 27.84
N TYR A 542 3.47 23.68 28.79
CA TYR A 542 2.53 24.79 28.90
C TYR A 542 3.23 26.10 28.50
N GLU A 543 2.58 26.88 27.64
CA GLU A 543 3.04 28.20 27.23
C GLU A 543 2.31 29.27 28.06
N GLU A 544 3.09 30.10 28.75
CA GLU A 544 2.60 31.29 29.43
C GLU A 544 3.09 32.55 28.70
N THR A 545 2.18 33.48 28.46
CA THR A 545 2.47 34.75 27.80
C THR A 545 2.41 35.88 28.81
N ASP A 546 3.53 36.59 28.99
CA ASP A 546 3.59 37.86 29.72
C ASP A 546 3.51 38.99 28.68
N GLU A 547 2.32 39.57 28.53
CA GLU A 547 2.07 40.73 27.67
C GLU A 547 2.20 42.03 28.48
N LYS A 548 3.29 42.77 28.25
CA LYS A 548 3.44 44.16 28.70
C LYS A 548 3.42 45.07 27.49
N GLU A 549 2.98 46.32 27.66
CA GLU A 549 2.60 47.28 26.60
C GLU A 549 3.54 47.42 25.38
N ASN A 550 4.80 46.96 25.44
CA ASN A 550 5.75 47.03 24.32
C ASN A 550 6.54 45.73 24.03
N TYR A 551 6.26 44.60 24.69
CA TYR A 551 6.90 43.32 24.38
C TYR A 551 6.09 42.12 24.87
N LYS A 552 6.05 41.06 24.06
CA LYS A 552 5.46 39.77 24.42
C LYS A 552 6.58 38.79 24.76
N LYS A 553 6.60 38.30 25.99
CA LYS A 553 7.58 37.30 26.44
C LYS A 553 6.89 35.96 26.65
N TYR A 554 7.50 34.91 26.11
CA TYR A 554 7.01 33.55 26.21
C TYR A 554 7.83 32.78 27.25
N TYR A 555 7.14 32.14 28.19
CA TYR A 555 7.72 31.19 29.13
C TYR A 555 7.15 29.81 28.87
N PHE A 556 8.03 28.82 28.77
CA PHE A 556 7.63 27.43 28.52
C PHE A 556 7.88 26.60 29.78
N TYR A 557 6.81 26.10 30.39
CA TYR A 557 6.87 25.21 31.53
C TYR A 557 6.76 23.77 31.05
N ILE A 558 7.78 22.97 31.30
CA ILE A 558 7.83 21.58 30.86
C ILE A 558 7.66 20.68 32.08
N TYR A 559 6.63 19.84 32.05
CA TYR A 559 6.29 18.92 33.11
C TYR A 559 6.78 17.52 32.77
N GLY A 560 7.57 16.91 33.66
CA GLY A 560 8.08 15.55 33.46
C GLY A 560 6.97 14.52 33.22
N LYS A 561 7.34 13.37 32.64
CA LYS A 561 6.37 12.33 32.20
C LYS A 561 5.48 11.74 33.31
N LYS A 562 5.89 11.80 34.57
CA LYS A 562 5.10 11.35 35.74
C LYS A 562 4.52 12.51 36.56
N HIS A 563 4.81 13.76 36.21
CA HIS A 563 4.25 14.94 36.85
C HIS A 563 2.72 14.96 36.70
N THR A 564 1.99 15.46 37.71
CA THR A 564 0.51 15.48 37.74
C THR A 564 -0.10 16.20 36.54
N ASN A 565 0.47 17.34 36.14
CA ASN A 565 0.06 18.07 34.93
C ASN A 565 0.28 17.30 33.61
N THR A 566 1.14 16.29 33.58
CA THR A 566 1.31 15.40 32.43
C THR A 566 0.38 14.20 32.56
N THR A 567 0.37 13.53 33.72
CA THR A 567 -0.40 12.31 33.95
C THR A 567 -1.90 12.53 34.02
N MET A 568 -2.36 13.76 34.27
CA MET A 568 -3.78 14.10 34.16
C MET A 568 -4.33 13.85 32.76
N PHE A 569 -3.50 13.97 31.71
CA PHE A 569 -3.92 13.71 30.32
C PHE A 569 -4.17 12.22 30.05
N TYR A 570 -3.70 11.36 30.94
CA TYR A 570 -3.67 9.91 30.76
C TYR A 570 -4.69 9.18 31.63
N ASN A 571 -5.09 9.81 32.75
CA ASN A 571 -5.95 9.21 33.77
C ASN A 571 -7.31 9.93 33.91
N ASN A 572 -7.54 11.02 33.18
CA ASN A 572 -8.76 11.83 33.32
C ASN A 572 -9.64 11.70 32.08
N ASN A 573 -10.93 11.55 32.33
CA ASN A 573 -11.98 11.46 31.31
C ASN A 573 -12.37 12.84 30.73
N ASP A 574 -11.81 13.94 31.25
CA ASP A 574 -12.08 15.32 30.81
C ASP A 574 -10.93 15.95 30.01
N VAL A 575 -10.26 15.13 29.21
CA VAL A 575 -9.07 15.51 28.45
C VAL A 575 -9.28 15.22 26.98
N LEU A 576 -8.92 16.18 26.14
CA LEU A 576 -8.85 16.02 24.70
C LEU A 576 -7.39 15.92 24.26
N THR A 577 -6.98 14.83 23.63
CA THR A 577 -5.68 14.73 22.95
C THR A 577 -5.87 14.76 21.44
N ILE A 578 -5.18 15.68 20.76
CA ILE A 578 -5.14 15.79 19.30
C ILE A 578 -3.71 15.48 18.85
N ASN A 579 -3.55 14.44 18.05
CA ASN A 579 -2.25 13.93 17.63
C ASN A 579 -2.19 13.91 16.11
N PHE A 580 -1.43 14.85 15.54
CA PHE A 580 -1.26 14.95 14.10
C PHE A 580 -0.13 14.01 13.65
N MET A 581 -0.44 13.18 12.65
CA MET A 581 0.44 12.14 12.12
C MET A 581 1.24 12.62 10.89
N ASN A 582 0.86 13.77 10.34
CA ASN A 582 1.44 14.41 9.15
C ASN A 582 2.94 14.74 9.29
N ILE A 583 3.63 14.75 8.15
CA ILE A 583 5.03 15.18 8.00
C ILE A 583 5.14 16.04 6.73
N GLN A 584 5.75 17.22 6.83
CA GLN A 584 6.02 18.05 5.65
C GLN A 584 7.15 17.47 4.79
N ALA A 585 7.02 17.57 3.47
CA ALA A 585 8.02 17.04 2.52
C ALA A 585 9.18 18.01 2.19
N ALA A 586 9.10 19.28 2.63
CA ALA A 586 9.83 20.43 2.07
C ALA A 586 11.38 20.38 2.06
N TRP A 587 12.02 19.38 2.67
CA TRP A 587 13.49 19.34 2.81
C TRP A 587 14.14 18.04 2.34
N LYS A 588 13.36 17.09 1.78
CA LYS A 588 13.87 15.75 1.43
C LYS A 588 13.50 15.42 -0.01
N PHE A 589 14.39 15.76 -0.93
CA PHE A 589 14.30 15.63 -2.40
C PHE A 589 13.86 14.27 -2.99
N PHE A 590 13.54 13.26 -2.16
CA PHE A 590 13.26 11.89 -2.61
C PHE A 590 11.98 11.27 -2.02
N ARG A 591 11.18 11.97 -1.21
CA ARG A 591 9.95 11.39 -0.64
C ARG A 591 8.79 12.38 -0.59
N SER A 592 7.67 11.97 -1.17
CA SER A 592 6.40 12.70 -1.14
C SER A 592 5.77 12.68 0.25
N VAL A 593 4.83 13.60 0.50
CA VAL A 593 3.97 13.56 1.70
C VAL A 593 3.27 12.20 1.81
N ALA A 594 2.77 11.67 0.70
CA ALA A 594 2.13 10.34 0.66
C ALA A 594 3.08 9.21 1.09
N GLY A 595 4.35 9.26 0.69
CA GLY A 595 5.36 8.28 1.10
C GLY A 595 5.64 8.31 2.61
N TYR A 596 5.64 9.49 3.23
CA TYR A 596 5.74 9.61 4.70
C TYR A 596 4.47 9.14 5.39
N ALA A 597 3.31 9.55 4.88
CA ALA A 597 2.00 9.18 5.39
C ALA A 597 1.81 7.67 5.43
N ASN A 598 2.08 6.96 4.32
CA ASN A 598 2.00 5.49 4.27
C ASN A 598 2.85 4.87 5.38
N GLY A 599 4.09 5.32 5.52
CA GLY A 599 4.98 4.80 6.55
C GLY A 599 4.48 5.04 7.98
N ILE A 600 3.95 6.23 8.30
CA ILE A 600 3.42 6.54 9.64
C ILE A 600 2.09 5.81 9.90
N ASN A 601 1.23 5.71 8.87
CA ASN A 601 -0.06 5.04 8.93
C ASN A 601 0.13 3.53 9.19
N ASP A 602 1.11 2.89 8.55
CA ASP A 602 1.46 1.49 8.79
C ASP A 602 1.97 1.27 10.22
N ASP A 603 2.89 2.13 10.68
CA ASP A 603 3.42 2.09 12.04
C ASP A 603 2.29 2.25 13.09
N LEU A 604 1.34 3.16 12.83
CA LEU A 604 0.14 3.37 13.66
C LEU A 604 -0.78 2.15 13.64
N PHE A 605 -1.07 1.59 12.47
CA PHE A 605 -1.93 0.42 12.34
C PHE A 605 -1.37 -0.78 13.11
N GLU A 606 -0.08 -1.06 12.97
CA GLU A 606 0.61 -2.13 13.72
C GLU A 606 0.55 -1.87 15.23
N TYR A 607 0.84 -0.63 15.65
CA TYR A 607 0.76 -0.24 17.05
C TYR A 607 -0.64 -0.47 17.63
N LEU A 608 -1.68 -0.02 16.93
CA LEU A 608 -3.07 -0.20 17.36
C LEU A 608 -3.45 -1.67 17.43
N ASN A 609 -2.97 -2.53 16.52
CA ASN A 609 -3.24 -3.97 16.58
C ASN A 609 -2.66 -4.61 17.84
N ASN A 610 -1.50 -4.15 18.29
CA ASN A 610 -0.84 -4.63 19.51
C ASN A 610 -1.36 -3.96 20.79
N LYS A 611 -2.06 -2.82 20.68
CA LYS A 611 -2.64 -2.06 21.79
C LYS A 611 -4.15 -1.93 21.66
N PRO A 612 -4.93 -2.87 22.21
CA PRO A 612 -6.39 -2.85 22.08
C PRO A 612 -7.09 -1.71 22.83
N TYR A 613 -6.39 -0.95 23.67
CA TYR A 613 -6.97 0.10 24.50
C TYR A 613 -6.13 1.36 24.41
N ILE A 614 -6.75 2.41 23.88
CA ILE A 614 -6.28 3.78 23.90
C ILE A 614 -7.52 4.63 24.17
N HIS A 615 -7.38 5.70 24.94
CA HIS A 615 -8.48 6.58 25.29
C HIS A 615 -8.15 8.00 24.89
N ASN A 616 -9.18 8.74 24.49
CA ASN A 616 -9.16 10.19 24.34
C ASN A 616 -8.19 10.70 23.25
N GLN A 617 -8.04 9.98 22.13
CA GLN A 617 -7.13 10.34 21.04
C GLN A 617 -7.86 10.67 19.74
N TRP A 618 -7.72 11.91 19.28
CA TRP A 618 -8.04 12.29 17.90
C TRP A 618 -6.77 12.22 17.06
N MET A 619 -6.77 11.33 16.08
CA MET A 619 -5.60 11.02 15.25
C MET A 619 -5.80 11.65 13.88
N ILE A 620 -5.02 12.69 13.55
CA ILE A 620 -5.18 13.47 12.32
C ILE A 620 -4.17 13.00 11.28
N LEU A 621 -4.65 12.47 10.15
CA LEU A 621 -3.87 11.64 9.23
C LEU A 621 -3.74 12.27 7.84
N ASP A 622 -2.60 12.06 7.19
CA ASP A 622 -2.46 12.21 5.74
C ASP A 622 -2.79 10.86 5.08
N TYR A 623 -3.53 10.87 3.98
CA TYR A 623 -3.86 9.67 3.18
C TYR A 623 -4.25 8.41 4.00
N PRO A 624 -5.19 8.49 4.97
CA PRO A 624 -5.51 7.34 5.80
C PRO A 624 -6.15 6.21 4.97
N SER A 625 -5.72 4.98 5.21
CA SER A 625 -6.38 3.81 4.62
C SER A 625 -7.72 3.52 5.33
N PRO A 626 -8.71 2.95 4.63
CA PRO A 626 -9.97 2.55 5.26
C PRO A 626 -9.79 1.64 6.47
N ASP A 627 -8.82 0.72 6.43
CA ASP A 627 -8.59 -0.23 7.52
C ASP A 627 -8.00 0.44 8.76
N LEU A 628 -7.13 1.45 8.59
CA LEU A 628 -6.64 2.24 9.70
C LEU A 628 -7.77 3.07 10.34
N VAL A 629 -8.62 3.71 9.54
CA VAL A 629 -9.78 4.46 10.06
C VAL A 629 -10.72 3.55 10.84
N ARG A 630 -11.04 2.36 10.32
CA ARG A 630 -11.83 1.35 11.03
C ARG A 630 -11.16 0.92 12.33
N ARG A 631 -9.84 0.69 12.32
CA ARG A 631 -9.10 0.29 13.53
C ARG A 631 -9.18 1.36 14.63
N ILE A 632 -9.03 2.64 14.27
CA ILE A 632 -9.15 3.78 15.19
C ILE A 632 -10.56 3.88 15.77
N ARG A 633 -11.59 3.61 14.96
CA ARG A 633 -12.95 3.50 15.48
C ARG A 633 -13.07 2.33 16.47
N ASP A 634 -12.63 1.14 16.07
CA ASP A 634 -12.98 -0.11 16.75
C ASP A 634 -12.41 -0.17 18.18
N ILE A 635 -11.33 0.56 18.45
CA ILE A 635 -10.79 0.71 19.81
C ILE A 635 -11.74 1.46 20.77
N ASN A 636 -12.75 2.21 20.28
CA ASN A 636 -13.80 2.78 21.13
C ASN A 636 -14.74 1.74 21.73
N ASN A 637 -14.93 0.60 21.05
CA ASN A 637 -15.95 -0.39 21.41
C ASN A 637 -15.57 -1.27 22.60
N ASN A 638 -14.34 -1.16 23.11
CA ASN A 638 -13.84 -2.03 24.18
C ASN A 638 -14.27 -1.61 25.61
N GLY A 639 -14.97 -0.48 25.75
CA GLY A 639 -15.61 -0.03 27.01
C GLY A 639 -17.14 -0.19 27.03
N LEU A 640 -17.75 -0.54 25.90
CA LEU A 640 -19.12 -1.02 25.87
C LEU A 640 -19.10 -2.43 26.45
N SER A 641 -19.76 -2.62 27.59
CA SER A 641 -20.25 -3.93 28.00
C SER A 641 -20.84 -4.59 26.74
N LYS A 642 -20.18 -5.67 26.30
CA LYS A 642 -20.54 -6.50 25.14
C LYS A 642 -22.02 -6.35 24.82
N ARG A 643 -22.37 -5.66 23.72
CA ARG A 643 -23.73 -5.73 23.18
C ARG A 643 -24.10 -7.22 23.15
N SER A 644 -25.22 -7.56 23.78
CA SER A 644 -25.78 -8.91 23.87
C SER A 644 -25.97 -9.60 22.52
N GLU A 645 -25.85 -8.86 21.42
CA GLU A 645 -25.95 -9.36 20.05
C GLU A 645 -24.70 -10.12 19.57
N LEU A 646 -23.49 -9.75 20.02
CA LEU A 646 -22.26 -10.52 19.73
C LEU A 646 -22.01 -11.65 20.73
N GLN A 647 -22.63 -11.60 21.93
CA GLN A 647 -22.55 -12.69 22.90
C GLN A 647 -23.17 -14.01 22.38
N ASN A 648 -24.09 -13.92 21.41
CA ASN A 648 -24.68 -15.12 20.80
C ASN A 648 -23.74 -15.86 19.83
N ASN A 649 -22.61 -15.25 19.45
CA ASN A 649 -21.67 -15.84 18.49
C ASN A 649 -20.34 -16.23 19.11
N THR A 650 -20.16 -16.15 20.44
CA THR A 650 -18.89 -16.54 21.09
C THR A 650 -19.07 -17.74 22.01
N ILE A 651 -18.22 -18.76 21.85
CA ILE A 651 -18.18 -19.96 22.67
C ILE A 651 -16.80 -20.11 23.31
N GLN A 652 -16.77 -20.49 24.59
CA GLN A 652 -15.52 -20.78 25.28
C GLN A 652 -15.20 -22.27 25.22
N VAL A 653 -14.04 -22.61 24.67
CA VAL A 653 -13.54 -23.99 24.55
C VAL A 653 -12.17 -24.07 25.20
N GLY A 654 -12.16 -24.48 26.48
CA GLY A 654 -10.96 -24.45 27.31
C GLY A 654 -10.55 -23.01 27.58
N ASP A 655 -9.28 -22.69 27.30
CA ASP A 655 -8.73 -21.34 27.44
C ASP A 655 -8.98 -20.45 26.20
N TYR A 656 -9.66 -20.98 25.17
CA TYR A 656 -9.88 -20.30 23.89
C TYR A 656 -11.30 -19.74 23.77
N LEU A 657 -11.41 -18.54 23.20
CA LEU A 657 -12.66 -17.93 22.79
C LEU A 657 -12.83 -18.10 21.27
N ILE A 658 -13.89 -18.81 20.86
CA ILE A 658 -14.21 -19.10 19.47
C ILE A 658 -15.43 -18.27 19.07
N TYR A 659 -15.40 -17.71 17.87
CA TYR A 659 -16.48 -17.00 17.21
C TYR A 659 -17.15 -17.93 16.18
N THR A 660 -18.46 -18.12 16.23
CA THR A 660 -19.19 -19.12 15.43
C THR A 660 -19.30 -18.75 13.93
N ASP A 661 -18.93 -17.54 13.58
CA ASP A 661 -18.90 -16.98 12.22
C ASP A 661 -17.50 -16.99 11.59
N LEU A 662 -16.49 -17.51 12.27
CA LEU A 662 -15.11 -17.59 11.76
C LEU A 662 -14.68 -19.01 11.34
N TYR A 663 -13.71 -19.10 10.43
CA TYR A 663 -13.02 -20.32 10.02
C TYR A 663 -11.80 -20.59 10.91
N TYR A 664 -11.58 -21.87 11.17
CA TYR A 664 -10.57 -22.37 12.09
C TYR A 664 -9.77 -23.52 11.51
N TYR A 665 -8.49 -23.57 11.90
CA TYR A 665 -7.72 -24.81 11.93
C TYR A 665 -7.90 -25.47 13.30
N ILE A 666 -8.34 -26.72 13.30
CA ILE A 666 -8.47 -27.52 14.51
C ILE A 666 -7.20 -28.38 14.63
N GLN A 667 -6.27 -27.93 15.47
CA GLN A 667 -4.96 -28.56 15.67
C GLN A 667 -4.96 -29.36 16.98
N THR A 668 -4.26 -30.49 17.05
CA THR A 668 -3.94 -31.17 18.31
C THR A 668 -2.66 -30.58 18.88
N LEU A 669 -2.63 -30.25 20.18
CA LEU A 669 -1.39 -29.85 20.84
C LEU A 669 -0.37 -31.01 20.76
N PRO A 670 0.91 -30.70 20.50
CA PRO A 670 1.95 -31.71 20.46
C PRO A 670 2.05 -32.42 21.81
N SER A 671 2.33 -33.72 21.79
CA SER A 671 2.67 -34.43 23.03
C SER A 671 4.00 -33.87 23.55
N VAL A 672 4.29 -34.01 24.85
CA VAL A 672 5.39 -33.33 25.58
C VAL A 672 6.81 -33.71 25.08
N SER A 673 6.94 -34.43 23.96
CA SER A 673 8.23 -34.66 23.31
C SER A 673 8.50 -33.57 22.26
N ASP A 674 9.66 -32.91 22.35
CA ASP A 674 10.08 -31.76 21.51
C ASP A 674 10.15 -32.05 20.00
N ASN A 675 9.87 -33.29 19.56
CA ASN A 675 9.88 -33.70 18.16
C ASN A 675 8.47 -33.90 17.55
N ASP A 676 7.40 -33.74 18.32
CA ASP A 676 6.05 -33.96 17.80
C ASP A 676 5.54 -32.70 17.06
N ILE A 677 5.52 -32.80 15.73
CA ILE A 677 4.90 -31.81 14.86
C ILE A 677 3.39 -31.82 15.13
N PRO A 678 2.75 -30.67 15.36
CA PRO A 678 1.32 -30.66 15.68
C PRO A 678 0.47 -31.17 14.51
N ALA A 679 -0.45 -32.08 14.83
CA ALA A 679 -1.38 -32.65 13.86
C ALA A 679 -2.65 -31.80 13.75
N CYS A 680 -3.34 -31.84 12.60
CA CYS A 680 -4.60 -31.14 12.40
C CYS A 680 -5.74 -32.11 12.08
N LEU A 681 -6.98 -31.68 12.31
CA LEU A 681 -8.17 -32.31 11.75
C LEU A 681 -8.15 -32.11 10.23
N GLN A 682 -7.76 -33.16 9.51
CA GLN A 682 -7.56 -33.15 8.07
C GLN A 682 -8.52 -34.07 7.35
N ARG A 683 -8.93 -33.64 6.16
CA ARG A 683 -9.73 -34.44 5.24
C ARG A 683 -8.83 -35.06 4.17
N LYS A 684 -8.99 -36.35 3.92
CA LYS A 684 -8.27 -37.08 2.86
C LYS A 684 -9.23 -37.94 2.06
N THR A 685 -9.25 -37.78 0.76
CA THR A 685 -9.93 -38.71 -0.15
C THR A 685 -9.01 -39.90 -0.44
N ILE A 686 -9.49 -41.12 -0.18
CA ILE A 686 -8.86 -42.37 -0.60
C ILE A 686 -9.71 -43.01 -1.70
N ILE A 687 -9.08 -43.69 -2.64
CA ILE A 687 -9.77 -44.44 -3.69
C ILE A 687 -9.47 -45.91 -3.43
N ASN A 688 -10.51 -46.73 -3.27
CA ASN A 688 -10.32 -48.16 -3.04
C ASN A 688 -9.90 -48.87 -4.35
N SER A 689 -9.58 -50.16 -4.26
CA SER A 689 -9.18 -50.96 -5.43
C SER A 689 -10.27 -51.07 -6.51
N GLN A 690 -11.51 -50.68 -6.22
CA GLN A 690 -12.65 -50.68 -7.14
C GLN A 690 -12.93 -49.30 -7.74
N GLY A 691 -12.06 -48.30 -7.54
CA GLY A 691 -12.24 -46.94 -8.08
C GLY A 691 -13.19 -46.05 -7.27
N GLN A 692 -13.79 -46.56 -6.18
CA GLN A 692 -14.71 -45.79 -5.37
C GLN A 692 -13.94 -44.87 -4.42
N SER A 693 -14.27 -43.58 -4.45
CA SER A 693 -13.72 -42.59 -3.53
C SER A 693 -14.41 -42.66 -2.15
N GLN A 694 -13.63 -42.76 -1.09
CA GLN A 694 -14.06 -42.64 0.29
C GLN A 694 -13.32 -41.48 0.95
N GLU A 695 -14.04 -40.66 1.70
CA GLU A 695 -13.45 -39.58 2.48
C GLU A 695 -13.11 -40.07 3.89
N LEU A 696 -11.88 -39.82 4.31
CA LEU A 696 -11.38 -40.13 5.64
C LEU A 696 -11.02 -38.86 6.38
N ILE A 697 -11.38 -38.82 7.66
CA ILE A 697 -10.92 -37.79 8.59
C ILE A 697 -9.71 -38.32 9.35
N LYS A 698 -8.62 -37.57 9.28
CA LYS A 698 -7.39 -37.85 10.02
C LYS A 698 -7.18 -36.79 11.08
N THR A 699 -6.80 -37.21 12.27
CA THR A 699 -6.54 -36.31 13.42
C THR A 699 -5.08 -36.33 13.86
N ASN A 700 -4.24 -37.19 13.25
CA ASN A 700 -2.86 -37.47 13.65
C ASN A 700 -1.82 -37.15 12.56
N ASN A 701 -2.20 -36.41 11.52
CA ASN A 701 -1.31 -36.02 10.44
C ASN A 701 -0.82 -34.57 10.61
N LYS A 702 0.43 -34.29 10.20
CA LYS A 702 1.01 -32.94 10.13
C LYS A 702 0.06 -31.97 9.44
N CYS A 703 -0.18 -30.83 10.08
CA CYS A 703 -1.00 -29.76 9.53
C CYS A 703 -0.49 -29.32 8.15
N ILE A 704 -1.36 -29.42 7.15
CA ILE A 704 -1.19 -28.90 5.80
C ILE A 704 -2.17 -27.73 5.68
N ASN A 705 -1.64 -26.54 5.41
CA ASN A 705 -2.42 -25.34 5.17
C ASN A 705 -3.11 -25.47 3.81
N ASN A 706 -4.34 -26.00 3.79
CA ASN A 706 -5.15 -26.09 2.58
C ASN A 706 -6.64 -25.89 2.91
N LYS A 707 -7.44 -25.57 1.88
CA LYS A 707 -8.87 -25.28 2.01
C LYS A 707 -9.68 -26.46 2.59
N MET A 708 -9.29 -27.71 2.33
CA MET A 708 -9.97 -28.92 2.85
C MET A 708 -9.85 -29.09 4.38
N ASN A 709 -8.87 -28.44 5.01
CA ASN A 709 -8.58 -28.56 6.44
C ASN A 709 -9.08 -27.35 7.27
N LYS A 710 -9.86 -26.46 6.66
CA LYS A 710 -10.47 -25.29 7.31
C LYS A 710 -11.93 -25.60 7.68
N TRP A 711 -12.32 -25.24 8.90
CA TRP A 711 -13.61 -25.61 9.50
C TRP A 711 -14.36 -24.40 10.06
N LEU A 712 -15.68 -24.34 9.87
CA LEU A 712 -16.61 -23.38 10.45
C LEU A 712 -17.37 -24.01 11.61
N ILE A 713 -17.54 -23.32 12.73
CA ILE A 713 -18.25 -23.85 13.91
C ILE A 713 -19.60 -23.16 14.05
N ARG A 714 -20.69 -23.83 13.67
CA ARG A 714 -22.05 -23.28 13.73
C ARG A 714 -22.76 -23.69 15.01
N GLN A 715 -23.39 -22.75 15.71
CA GLN A 715 -24.26 -23.06 16.85
C GLN A 715 -25.70 -23.33 16.39
N ASN A 716 -26.24 -24.47 16.77
CA ASN A 716 -27.62 -24.90 16.52
C ASN A 716 -28.30 -25.15 17.88
N SER A 717 -28.93 -24.12 18.45
CA SER A 717 -29.52 -24.15 19.80
C SER A 717 -28.45 -24.46 20.87
N LYS A 718 -28.53 -25.61 21.54
CA LYS A 718 -27.59 -26.07 22.59
C LYS A 718 -26.44 -26.94 22.07
N PHE A 719 -26.35 -27.13 20.76
CA PHE A 719 -25.37 -27.98 20.10
C PHE A 719 -24.55 -27.18 19.08
N TYR A 720 -23.42 -27.76 18.68
CA TYR A 720 -22.51 -27.20 17.69
C TYR A 720 -22.33 -28.16 16.53
N SER A 721 -22.20 -27.63 15.32
CA SER A 721 -21.86 -28.39 14.12
C SER A 721 -20.53 -27.85 13.58
N ILE A 722 -19.62 -28.77 13.21
CA ILE A 722 -18.33 -28.42 12.62
C ILE A 722 -18.46 -28.67 11.11
N VAL A 723 -18.43 -27.59 10.33
CA VAL A 723 -18.76 -27.58 8.91
C VAL A 723 -17.47 -27.39 8.10
N SER A 724 -17.23 -28.23 7.11
CA SER A 724 -16.09 -28.08 6.21
C SER A 724 -16.27 -26.82 5.37
N SER A 725 -15.27 -25.93 5.37
CA SER A 725 -15.31 -24.73 4.52
C SER A 725 -15.17 -25.05 3.02
N TYR A 726 -14.76 -26.27 2.68
CA TYR A 726 -14.54 -26.71 1.30
C TYR A 726 -15.84 -26.99 0.55
N ASP A 727 -16.77 -27.76 1.14
CA ASP A 727 -18.00 -28.20 0.47
C ASP A 727 -19.24 -28.12 1.37
N ALA A 728 -19.15 -27.41 2.50
CA ALA A 728 -20.22 -27.24 3.47
C ALA A 728 -20.79 -28.55 4.05
N LYS A 729 -20.08 -29.68 3.94
CA LYS A 729 -20.46 -30.92 4.63
C LYS A 729 -20.11 -30.85 6.11
N CYS A 730 -20.86 -31.58 6.93
CA CYS A 730 -20.69 -31.61 8.37
C CYS A 730 -19.78 -32.77 8.80
N LEU A 731 -18.91 -32.48 9.77
CA LEU A 731 -18.20 -33.51 10.51
C LEU A 731 -19.23 -34.30 11.33
N ASN A 732 -19.26 -35.61 11.13
CA ASN A 732 -20.09 -36.53 11.87
C ASN A 732 -19.21 -37.47 12.71
N TYR A 733 -19.73 -37.89 13.86
CA TYR A 733 -19.11 -38.90 14.73
C TYR A 733 -20.05 -40.11 14.80
N SER A 734 -19.53 -41.33 14.67
CA SER A 734 -20.26 -42.59 14.90
C SER A 734 -19.44 -43.55 15.75
N ASP A 735 -19.99 -44.73 16.05
CA ASP A 735 -19.25 -45.81 16.72
C ASP A 735 -18.02 -46.28 15.92
N GLU A 736 -18.04 -46.09 14.60
CA GLU A 736 -16.94 -46.43 13.68
C GLU A 736 -15.88 -45.30 13.56
N GLY A 737 -16.14 -44.13 14.13
CA GLY A 737 -15.23 -42.98 14.16
C GLY A 737 -15.77 -41.73 13.47
N LEU A 738 -14.85 -40.85 13.05
CA LEU A 738 -15.15 -39.57 12.39
C LEU A 738 -15.32 -39.75 10.88
N PHE A 739 -16.36 -39.16 10.33
CA PHE A 739 -16.64 -39.12 8.90
C PHE A 739 -17.25 -37.77 8.50
N ILE A 740 -17.38 -37.52 7.20
CA ILE A 740 -18.07 -36.33 6.68
C ILE A 740 -19.31 -36.79 5.92
N ASP A 741 -20.42 -36.09 6.14
CA ASP A 741 -21.66 -36.26 5.37
C ASP A 741 -22.32 -34.89 5.17
N TYR A 742 -23.29 -34.79 4.26
CA TYR A 742 -24.10 -33.60 4.11
C TYR A 742 -24.76 -33.24 5.44
N CYS A 743 -24.72 -31.95 5.78
CA CYS A 743 -25.37 -31.44 6.99
C CYS A 743 -26.88 -31.72 6.91
N LYS A 744 -27.45 -32.29 7.98
CA LYS A 744 -28.86 -32.67 8.09
C LYS A 744 -29.45 -32.03 9.33
N ASP A 745 -30.52 -31.27 9.16
CA ASP A 745 -31.22 -30.68 10.29
C ASP A 745 -31.57 -31.74 11.35
N ASN A 746 -31.19 -31.47 12.60
CA ASN A 746 -31.45 -32.34 13.77
C ASN A 746 -30.75 -33.71 13.75
N ASN A 747 -29.66 -33.88 13.00
CA ASN A 747 -28.88 -35.11 13.06
C ASN A 747 -27.99 -35.17 14.32
N LYS A 748 -28.20 -36.17 15.18
CA LYS A 748 -27.44 -36.33 16.42
C LYS A 748 -25.96 -36.64 16.24
N TYR A 749 -25.57 -37.13 15.06
CA TYR A 749 -24.19 -37.52 14.74
C TYR A 749 -23.33 -36.32 14.33
N GLU A 750 -23.93 -35.21 13.88
CA GLU A 750 -23.25 -33.94 13.57
C GLU A 750 -23.32 -32.90 14.71
N GLN A 751 -24.05 -33.23 15.78
CA GLN A 751 -24.23 -32.36 16.93
C GLN A 751 -23.15 -32.67 17.97
N PHE A 752 -22.38 -31.64 18.32
CA PHE A 752 -21.36 -31.67 19.36
C PHE A 752 -21.78 -30.81 20.54
N ILE A 753 -21.38 -31.23 21.74
CA ILE A 753 -21.42 -30.42 22.96
C ILE A 753 -19.99 -30.08 23.38
N ILE A 754 -19.81 -29.00 24.14
CA ILE A 754 -18.51 -28.65 24.70
C ILE A 754 -18.46 -29.15 26.15
N LYS A 755 -17.53 -30.05 26.45
CA LYS A 755 -17.31 -30.57 27.81
C LYS A 755 -15.83 -30.49 28.15
N ASN A 756 -15.50 -29.79 29.23
CA ASN A 756 -14.12 -29.58 29.68
C ASN A 756 -13.19 -29.05 28.56
N GLY A 757 -13.70 -28.10 27.77
CA GLY A 757 -12.96 -27.52 26.64
C GLY A 757 -12.74 -28.45 25.45
N LYS A 758 -13.57 -29.49 25.29
CA LYS A 758 -13.50 -30.43 24.16
C LYS A 758 -14.86 -30.54 23.48
N PHE A 759 -14.86 -30.66 22.15
CA PHE A 759 -16.05 -31.02 21.38
C PHE A 759 -16.31 -32.53 21.53
N CYS A 760 -17.45 -32.89 22.09
CA CYS A 760 -17.87 -34.27 22.30
C CYS A 760 -19.17 -34.54 21.55
N ALA A 761 -19.28 -35.71 20.95
CA ALA A 761 -20.49 -36.09 20.20
C ALA A 761 -21.71 -36.11 21.13
N GLN A 762 -22.84 -35.56 20.68
CA GLN A 762 -24.06 -35.46 21.49
C GLN A 762 -24.61 -36.83 21.90
N PHE A 763 -24.57 -37.82 21.01
CA PHE A 763 -25.14 -39.14 21.28
C PHE A 763 -24.28 -39.99 22.22
N ASP A 764 -22.97 -39.70 22.30
CA ASP A 764 -22.05 -40.32 23.25
C ASP A 764 -21.01 -39.29 23.72
N ASN A 765 -21.30 -38.67 24.85
CA ASN A 765 -20.46 -37.62 25.44
C ASN A 765 -19.09 -38.12 25.94
N SER A 766 -18.80 -39.43 25.89
CA SER A 766 -17.47 -39.98 26.14
C SER A 766 -16.53 -39.86 24.94
N LYS A 767 -17.10 -39.62 23.76
CA LYS A 767 -16.41 -39.56 22.47
C LYS A 767 -16.14 -38.10 22.09
N CYS A 768 -14.94 -37.62 22.43
CA CYS A 768 -14.53 -36.24 22.16
C CYS A 768 -13.44 -36.18 21.08
N LEU A 769 -13.38 -35.05 20.36
CA LEU A 769 -12.33 -34.77 19.38
C LEU A 769 -10.99 -34.56 20.08
N GLY A 770 -10.19 -35.61 20.19
CA GLY A 770 -8.80 -35.57 20.68
C GLY A 770 -8.64 -35.11 22.14
N ASN A 771 -7.49 -35.42 22.75
CA ASN A 771 -7.29 -35.07 24.16
C ASN A 771 -6.76 -33.65 24.42
N ASN A 772 -6.37 -32.89 23.40
CA ASN A 772 -5.86 -31.52 23.51
C ASN A 772 -6.00 -30.77 22.17
N LEU A 773 -7.12 -30.11 21.91
CA LEU A 773 -7.28 -29.31 20.69
C LEU A 773 -6.90 -27.85 20.92
N LYS A 774 -6.04 -27.32 20.06
CA LYS A 774 -5.79 -25.88 19.86
C LYS A 774 -6.56 -25.43 18.62
N ILE A 775 -7.39 -24.41 18.79
CA ILE A 775 -8.22 -23.86 17.72
C ILE A 775 -7.58 -22.56 17.28
N ILE A 776 -7.09 -22.53 16.04
CA ILE A 776 -6.34 -21.39 15.50
C ILE A 776 -7.25 -20.67 14.50
N PRO A 777 -7.59 -19.39 14.74
CA PRO A 777 -8.36 -18.62 13.78
C PRO A 777 -7.56 -18.51 12.47
N SER A 778 -8.24 -18.69 11.34
CA SER A 778 -7.67 -18.39 10.02
C SER A 778 -8.04 -16.95 9.65
N ALA A 779 -7.05 -16.12 9.30
CA ALA A 779 -7.33 -14.85 8.63
C ALA A 779 -8.12 -15.14 7.34
N PHE A 780 -9.20 -14.39 7.10
CA PHE A 780 -10.15 -14.69 6.03
C PHE A 780 -9.79 -14.05 4.70
N GLU A 781 -9.64 -14.89 3.68
CA GLU A 781 -10.47 -14.82 2.48
C GLU A 781 -11.59 -15.85 2.62
N SER A 782 -12.84 -15.49 2.34
CA SER A 782 -13.94 -16.44 2.18
C SER A 782 -14.09 -16.79 0.69
N PRO A 783 -13.69 -17.99 0.24
CA PRO A 783 -13.89 -18.39 -1.14
C PRO A 783 -15.26 -19.05 -1.25
N ARG A 784 -16.35 -18.26 -1.29
CA ARG A 784 -17.68 -18.88 -1.41
C ARG A 784 -17.99 -19.42 -2.80
N TYR A 785 -17.21 -19.12 -3.86
CA TYR A 785 -17.50 -19.66 -5.21
C TYR A 785 -16.31 -19.96 -6.12
N GLU A 786 -15.13 -20.20 -5.57
CA GLU A 786 -14.03 -20.69 -6.39
C GLU A 786 -13.93 -22.22 -6.33
N TYR A 787 -14.66 -22.81 -7.28
CA TYR A 787 -14.48 -24.14 -7.84
C TYR A 787 -14.74 -25.32 -6.91
N LEU A 788 -15.89 -26.00 -7.10
CA LEU A 788 -15.94 -27.45 -6.95
C LEU A 788 -16.82 -28.18 -7.96
N THR A 789 -16.16 -29.17 -8.56
CA THR A 789 -16.58 -30.31 -9.38
C THR A 789 -17.93 -30.92 -8.96
N CYS A 790 -18.86 -30.98 -9.94
CA CYS A 790 -20.14 -31.71 -9.94
C CYS A 790 -21.04 -31.59 -8.69
N SER A 791 -21.76 -30.47 -8.59
CA SER A 791 -22.95 -30.34 -7.74
C SER A 791 -24.15 -31.13 -8.31
N PHE A 792 -24.92 -31.79 -7.43
CA PHE A 792 -26.15 -32.53 -7.78
C PHE A 792 -27.19 -31.66 -8.50
N ILE A 793 -27.12 -30.34 -8.29
CA ILE A 793 -28.03 -29.36 -8.87
C ILE A 793 -27.96 -29.36 -10.41
N PHE A 794 -26.80 -29.63 -11.03
CA PHE A 794 -26.68 -29.64 -12.50
C PHE A 794 -27.16 -30.94 -13.15
N ALA A 795 -27.23 -32.04 -12.40
CA ALA A 795 -27.85 -33.29 -12.86
C ALA A 795 -29.38 -33.13 -12.97
N ASP A 796 -29.99 -32.32 -12.09
CA ASP A 796 -31.40 -31.95 -12.17
C ASP A 796 -31.70 -30.98 -13.33
N PHE A 797 -30.67 -30.45 -14.00
CA PHE A 797 -30.77 -29.57 -15.18
C PHE A 797 -30.25 -30.21 -16.49
N ASP A 798 -30.11 -31.53 -16.54
CA ASP A 798 -29.83 -32.32 -17.77
C ASP A 798 -28.48 -32.01 -18.48
N TYR A 799 -27.51 -31.44 -17.76
CA TYR A 799 -26.14 -31.28 -18.27
C TYR A 799 -25.36 -32.60 -18.14
N LYS A 800 -24.83 -33.12 -19.25
CA LYS A 800 -24.00 -34.34 -19.26
C LYS A 800 -22.61 -34.09 -18.68
N CYS A 801 -22.42 -34.42 -17.40
CA CYS A 801 -21.10 -34.50 -16.79
C CYS A 801 -20.33 -35.74 -17.27
N CYS A 802 -18.99 -35.71 -17.26
CA CYS A 802 -18.17 -36.88 -17.59
C CYS A 802 -18.52 -38.06 -16.65
N TYR A 803 -19.09 -39.11 -17.22
CA TYR A 803 -19.80 -40.18 -16.51
C TYR A 803 -18.92 -41.21 -15.77
N ASN A 804 -17.59 -41.06 -15.75
CA ASN A 804 -16.72 -42.13 -15.24
C ASN A 804 -16.02 -41.77 -13.90
N PRO A 805 -16.54 -42.24 -12.75
CA PRO A 805 -15.90 -42.07 -11.44
C PRO A 805 -14.56 -42.82 -11.30
N ASP A 806 -14.23 -43.76 -12.19
CA ASP A 806 -13.01 -44.57 -12.13
C ASP A 806 -11.82 -43.95 -12.90
N THR A 807 -11.89 -42.66 -13.24
CA THR A 807 -10.84 -42.02 -14.04
C THR A 807 -9.60 -41.71 -13.19
N LYS A 808 -8.45 -42.29 -13.54
CA LYS A 808 -7.17 -42.13 -12.84
C LYS A 808 -6.69 -40.66 -12.89
N VAL A 809 -6.39 -40.09 -11.72
CA VAL A 809 -5.79 -38.75 -11.59
C VAL A 809 -4.35 -38.78 -12.08
N GLU A 810 -3.98 -37.87 -12.99
CA GLU A 810 -2.65 -37.83 -13.59
C GLU A 810 -1.73 -36.82 -12.92
N TYR A 811 -2.28 -35.72 -12.40
CA TYR A 811 -1.52 -34.67 -11.76
C TYR A 811 -2.34 -33.97 -10.66
N VAL A 812 -1.66 -33.52 -9.60
CA VAL A 812 -2.26 -32.80 -8.47
C VAL A 812 -1.40 -31.58 -8.16
N ASP A 813 -2.01 -30.41 -8.09
CA ASP A 813 -1.37 -29.17 -7.66
C ASP A 813 -2.21 -28.43 -6.61
N GLU A 814 -1.81 -27.20 -6.33
CA GLU A 814 -2.43 -26.31 -5.35
C GLU A 814 -3.86 -25.84 -5.73
N ILE A 815 -4.29 -26.08 -6.97
CA ILE A 815 -5.61 -25.72 -7.49
C ILE A 815 -6.51 -26.96 -7.59
N GLY A 816 -5.97 -28.17 -7.78
CA GLY A 816 -6.76 -29.40 -7.69
C GLY A 816 -6.16 -30.63 -8.37
N ASN A 817 -7.03 -31.61 -8.63
CA ASN A 817 -6.70 -32.84 -9.36
C ASN A 817 -7.02 -32.67 -10.84
N TRP A 818 -6.07 -32.98 -11.72
CA TRP A 818 -6.17 -32.75 -13.16
C TRP A 818 -6.07 -34.05 -13.98
N LYS A 819 -6.67 -34.05 -15.18
CA LYS A 819 -6.55 -35.12 -16.19
C LYS A 819 -6.44 -34.55 -17.60
N LEU A 820 -5.69 -35.20 -18.49
CA LEU A 820 -5.72 -34.89 -19.92
C LEU A 820 -6.97 -35.47 -20.61
N GLY A 821 -7.81 -34.59 -21.16
CA GLY A 821 -8.92 -34.99 -22.02
C GLY A 821 -8.48 -35.11 -23.47
N TYR A 822 -8.26 -36.32 -23.98
CA TYR A 822 -8.12 -36.52 -25.43
C TYR A 822 -9.48 -36.31 -26.12
N ARG A 823 -9.59 -35.26 -26.94
CA ARG A 823 -10.65 -35.18 -27.96
C ARG A 823 -10.29 -36.09 -29.13
N LYS A 824 -11.05 -37.17 -29.35
CA LYS A 824 -11.23 -37.73 -30.70
C LYS A 824 -12.38 -36.98 -31.37
N TRP A 825 -12.12 -36.50 -32.60
CA TRP A 825 -13.16 -36.11 -33.55
C TRP A 825 -13.91 -37.34 -34.04
#